data_AF-A0AA42IGP5-F1
#
_entry.id   AF-A0AA42IGP5-F1
#
_cell.length_a   1.000
_cell.length_b   1.000
_cell.length_c   1.000
_cell.angle_alpha   90.00
_cell.angle_beta   90.00
_cell.angle_gamma   90.00
#
_symmetry.space_group_name_H-M   'P 1'
#
loop_
_entity.id
_entity.type
_entity.pdbx_description
1 polymer ?
#
loop_
_entity_poly.entity_id
_entity_poly.type
_entity_poly.pdbx_seq_one_letter_code
_entity_poly.pdbx_strand_id
1 'polypeptide(L)'
;MMSLKSISNTVQAAQYYESLATEDYYELGGEPAGYWVGQLQSALYLNGELCAGELGKMLQGYHPTSGEALASNAGIDHKGGWDMTFSAPKSVSVAWALADQETRTAIQAAQKKAVEAGIKFLEKNAFSSRDRSEVTSPIHQVIAAVYEHSTSRAQDPQLHTHVLVANLGLRADGSVCAIDFDARWKLATGAIYRAELSHELQQLGFQIEPAMNKSFSINLIPQDLCNAFSKRRTAILEQAEKHGVTSVQGMQIATFATRENKTGEISRSELFQKWQSEAIALGYQPDLIQQCQIYQPIQSKMLTPMEIFTDLHQQMSTFTPQQLHHAVAVAAQGHMNGDGINQYVDEILKNSELVRLQSINPKLDRGLDQTELRFSTQTQLALEQHLLDQAKNRQHETQHQIVVDPLLIKHANLTKEQQLALEHITTQAGGLKIVQSMAGTGKGFLLGVAHIAWEQQGLDVRGAALAAKAAQGLQESTQIQSQTLHSLIHQLNTKKTELTNRTVLVIDEAGMIGSKQLSQILDYAEQAHAKVVLVGDHQQLQPVDAGGVFRLLAQNLGYASLQNIQRQKELADRKIVMQLASGQSQQALDLMRKQGNLHVQPTQEETIRKLVEDWWKTKIEQPSASTLMLAGTRSDLYQLNQAARLKMHKSGQLGASCEVETIHKDVHSFREFAVGDQILFCKNQRRLGITNGDVGILKHIQINQNGNWQFQVERNNGKTVEFSLTDNENIKSAYNAIDHAYALSVHKSQGMTVDQAFVLSSDMMMDREWSYVAASRARDQTHFYCSAEIETQLEMKMGLSRQKDTSLDYAVINNSQHQLEL
;
A
#
# COMPACT_ATOMS: atom_id res chain seq x y z
N MET A 1 -13.01 9.30 -7.30
CA MET A 1 -11.54 9.11 -7.27
C MET A 1 -10.92 10.10 -8.23
N MET A 2 -9.69 10.59 -7.99
CA MET A 2 -8.99 11.46 -8.93
C MET A 2 -7.77 10.74 -9.53
N SER A 3 -7.68 10.70 -10.85
CA SER A 3 -6.48 10.28 -11.60
C SER A 3 -5.73 11.52 -12.12
N LEU A 4 -4.47 11.34 -12.51
CA LEU A 4 -3.60 12.44 -12.94
C LEU A 4 -2.75 11.97 -14.13
N LYS A 5 -2.69 12.78 -15.19
CA LYS A 5 -1.82 12.57 -16.34
C LYS A 5 -1.23 13.91 -16.82
N SER A 6 0.07 13.96 -17.11
CA SER A 6 0.68 15.14 -17.75
C SER A 6 0.26 15.24 -19.21
N ILE A 7 -0.04 16.45 -19.67
CA ILE A 7 -0.39 16.72 -21.07
C ILE A 7 0.91 16.93 -21.87
N SER A 8 1.33 15.92 -22.62
CA SER A 8 2.55 15.96 -23.43
C SER A 8 2.34 16.45 -24.87
N ASN A 9 1.14 16.24 -25.44
CA ASN A 9 0.78 16.72 -26.77
C ASN A 9 -0.50 17.56 -26.68
N THR A 10 -0.32 18.89 -26.71
CA THR A 10 -1.39 19.87 -26.50
C THR A 10 -2.40 19.89 -27.65
N VAL A 11 -1.92 19.75 -28.90
CA VAL A 11 -2.77 19.73 -30.09
C VAL A 11 -3.68 18.50 -30.10
N GLN A 12 -3.11 17.32 -29.85
CA GLN A 12 -3.89 16.08 -29.82
C GLN A 12 -4.90 16.08 -28.67
N ALA A 13 -4.53 16.61 -27.51
CA ALA A 13 -5.44 16.74 -26.38
C ALA A 13 -6.62 17.66 -26.72
N ALA A 14 -6.34 18.84 -27.27
CA ALA A 14 -7.38 19.80 -27.66
C ALA A 14 -8.34 19.21 -28.71
N GLN A 15 -7.80 18.63 -29.78
CA GLN A 15 -8.60 17.98 -30.82
C GLN A 15 -9.51 16.89 -30.28
N TYR A 16 -9.00 16.08 -29.34
CA TYR A 16 -9.77 14.98 -28.76
C TYR A 16 -10.98 15.44 -27.95
N TYR A 17 -10.81 16.45 -27.08
CA TYR A 17 -11.90 16.93 -26.22
C TYR A 17 -12.87 17.84 -26.97
N GLU A 18 -12.36 18.72 -27.85
CA GLU A 18 -13.21 19.61 -28.65
C GLU A 18 -14.05 18.84 -29.67
N SER A 19 -13.55 17.72 -30.24
CA SER A 19 -14.32 16.93 -31.20
C SER A 19 -15.48 16.16 -30.57
N LEU A 20 -15.46 15.95 -29.25
CA LEU A 20 -16.50 15.20 -28.54
C LEU A 20 -17.65 16.11 -28.04
N ALA A 21 -17.43 17.42 -28.02
CA ALA A 21 -18.39 18.40 -27.50
C ALA A 21 -19.51 18.67 -28.51
N THR A 22 -20.77 18.49 -28.10
CA THR A 22 -21.96 18.78 -28.92
C THR A 22 -23.04 19.51 -28.11
N GLU A 23 -23.68 20.53 -28.70
CA GLU A 23 -24.71 21.35 -28.02
C GLU A 23 -25.96 20.52 -27.66
N ASP A 24 -26.46 19.66 -28.56
CA ASP A 24 -27.59 18.74 -28.34
C ASP A 24 -27.14 17.29 -28.05
N TYR A 25 -26.19 17.12 -27.13
CA TYR A 25 -25.52 15.83 -26.87
C TYR A 25 -26.44 14.67 -26.43
N TYR A 26 -27.66 14.95 -25.93
CA TYR A 26 -28.63 13.88 -25.63
C TYR A 26 -29.27 13.26 -26.88
N GLU A 27 -29.48 14.05 -27.93
CA GLU A 27 -30.21 13.65 -29.14
C GLU A 27 -29.29 13.41 -30.34
N LEU A 28 -28.26 14.23 -30.52
CA LEU A 28 -27.33 14.17 -31.65
C LEU A 28 -26.10 13.28 -31.39
N GLY A 29 -25.92 12.84 -30.14
CA GLY A 29 -24.72 12.13 -29.69
C GLY A 29 -23.54 13.06 -29.42
N GLY A 30 -22.57 12.57 -28.63
CA GLY A 30 -21.44 13.35 -28.10
C GLY A 30 -21.52 13.56 -26.58
N GLU A 31 -20.71 14.49 -26.09
CA GLU A 31 -20.57 14.88 -24.69
C GLU A 31 -20.92 16.38 -24.54
N PRO A 32 -21.36 16.83 -23.35
CA PRO A 32 -21.68 18.23 -23.13
C PRO A 32 -20.49 19.13 -23.45
N ALA A 33 -20.78 20.36 -23.89
CA ALA A 33 -19.76 21.35 -24.12
C ALA A 33 -18.93 21.64 -22.86
N GLY A 34 -17.64 21.90 -23.09
CA GLY A 34 -16.72 22.19 -22.01
C GLY A 34 -17.02 23.55 -21.38
N TYR A 35 -16.60 23.78 -20.14
CA TYR A 35 -16.63 25.11 -19.52
C TYR A 35 -15.35 25.45 -18.77
N TRP A 36 -15.09 26.75 -18.62
CA TRP A 36 -13.96 27.28 -17.87
C TRP A 36 -14.20 27.21 -16.35
N VAL A 37 -13.15 26.90 -15.59
CA VAL A 37 -13.12 26.90 -14.12
C VAL A 37 -11.78 27.38 -13.59
N GLY A 38 -11.74 27.71 -12.30
CA GLY A 38 -10.58 28.25 -11.60
C GLY A 38 -10.64 29.77 -11.51
N GLN A 39 -9.98 30.33 -10.50
CA GLN A 39 -10.05 31.75 -10.18
C GLN A 39 -9.36 32.63 -11.25
N LEU A 40 -8.39 32.09 -11.99
CA LEU A 40 -7.69 32.84 -13.03
C LEU A 40 -8.60 33.19 -14.22
N GLN A 41 -9.71 32.47 -14.42
CA GLN A 41 -10.65 32.78 -15.51
C GLN A 41 -11.18 34.21 -15.43
N SER A 42 -11.42 34.72 -14.22
CA SER A 42 -11.92 36.09 -14.01
C SER A 42 -10.87 37.14 -14.37
N ALA A 43 -9.60 36.90 -14.06
CA ALA A 43 -8.50 37.79 -14.43
C ALA A 43 -8.23 37.77 -15.94
N LEU A 44 -8.57 36.68 -16.63
CA LEU A 44 -8.49 36.55 -18.09
C LEU A 44 -9.80 36.93 -18.81
N TYR A 45 -10.83 37.38 -18.08
CA TYR A 45 -12.15 37.70 -18.64
C TYR A 45 -12.76 36.52 -19.44
N LEU A 46 -12.51 35.29 -19.00
CA LEU A 46 -13.05 34.06 -19.57
C LEU A 46 -14.22 33.60 -18.71
N ASN A 47 -15.40 33.47 -19.31
CA ASN A 47 -16.61 33.04 -18.62
C ASN A 47 -17.40 32.09 -19.51
N GLY A 48 -17.98 31.05 -18.91
CA GLY A 48 -18.96 30.18 -19.59
C GLY A 48 -18.35 29.03 -20.37
N GLU A 49 -19.00 28.72 -21.49
CA GLU A 49 -18.72 27.58 -22.36
C GLU A 49 -17.42 27.77 -23.16
N LEU A 50 -16.68 26.69 -23.37
CA LEU A 50 -15.47 26.67 -24.20
C LEU A 50 -15.84 26.66 -25.68
N CYS A 51 -15.32 27.62 -26.44
CA CYS A 51 -15.43 27.61 -27.90
C CYS A 51 -14.33 26.72 -28.53
N ALA A 52 -14.59 26.23 -29.74
CA ALA A 52 -13.62 25.44 -30.50
C ALA A 52 -12.30 26.22 -30.74
N GLY A 53 -11.16 25.57 -30.54
CA GLY A 53 -9.81 26.13 -30.65
C GLY A 53 -9.30 26.87 -29.41
N GLU A 54 -10.16 27.18 -28.43
CA GLU A 54 -9.77 27.89 -27.21
C GLU A 54 -8.90 27.05 -26.28
N LEU A 55 -9.21 25.75 -26.15
CA LEU A 55 -8.46 24.83 -25.31
C LEU A 55 -7.02 24.67 -25.83
N GLY A 56 -6.86 24.51 -27.14
CA GLY A 56 -5.55 24.37 -27.77
C GLY A 56 -4.63 25.57 -27.50
N LYS A 57 -5.17 26.79 -27.61
CA LYS A 57 -4.44 28.03 -27.30
C LYS A 57 -4.03 28.08 -25.83
N MET A 58 -4.95 27.80 -24.91
CA MET A 58 -4.69 27.77 -23.47
C MET A 58 -3.55 26.80 -23.13
N LEU A 59 -3.64 25.56 -23.63
CA LEU A 59 -2.64 24.51 -23.35
C LEU A 59 -1.28 24.82 -23.99
N GLN A 60 -1.21 25.75 -24.94
CA GLN A 60 0.03 26.23 -25.53
C GLN A 60 0.54 27.53 -24.89
N GLY A 61 -0.09 28.01 -23.82
CA GLY A 61 0.34 29.21 -23.10
C GLY A 61 -0.14 30.53 -23.74
N TYR A 62 -1.17 30.47 -24.59
CA TYR A 62 -1.82 31.66 -25.17
C TYR A 62 -3.16 31.94 -24.51
N HIS A 63 -3.56 33.21 -24.52
CA HIS A 63 -4.90 33.64 -24.14
C HIS A 63 -5.93 33.03 -25.11
N PRO A 64 -7.00 32.39 -24.62
CA PRO A 64 -7.94 31.65 -25.48
C PRO A 64 -8.62 32.52 -26.55
N THR A 65 -9.08 33.70 -26.15
CA THR A 65 -9.80 34.64 -27.02
C THR A 65 -8.86 35.58 -27.79
N SER A 66 -8.02 36.36 -27.10
CA SER A 66 -7.14 37.36 -27.74
C SER A 66 -5.95 36.77 -28.50
N GLY A 67 -5.50 35.56 -28.15
CA GLY A 67 -4.30 34.93 -28.74
C GLY A 67 -2.97 35.52 -28.24
N GLU A 68 -2.99 36.41 -27.25
CA GLU A 68 -1.78 36.97 -26.64
C GLU A 68 -0.99 35.89 -25.89
N ALA A 69 0.34 35.99 -25.90
CA ALA A 69 1.19 35.06 -25.15
C ALA A 69 1.10 35.36 -23.64
N LEU A 70 0.62 34.37 -22.87
CA LEU A 70 0.56 34.43 -21.41
C LEU A 70 1.80 33.84 -20.75
N ALA A 71 2.51 32.95 -21.46
CA ALA A 71 3.78 32.39 -21.05
C ALA A 71 4.91 32.85 -21.98
N SER A 72 6.11 33.07 -21.44
CA SER A 72 7.28 33.47 -22.23
C SER A 72 7.73 32.41 -23.25
N ASN A 73 7.33 31.15 -23.05
CA ASN A 73 7.59 30.03 -23.94
C ASN A 73 6.32 29.53 -24.64
N ALA A 74 5.31 30.39 -24.84
CA ALA A 74 4.08 30.01 -25.52
C ALA A 74 4.36 29.40 -26.91
N GLY A 75 3.60 28.37 -27.28
CA GLY A 75 3.81 27.57 -28.49
C GLY A 75 4.14 26.10 -28.19
N ILE A 76 4.88 25.48 -29.11
CA ILE A 76 5.14 24.02 -29.09
C ILE A 76 6.01 23.57 -27.91
N ASP A 77 6.84 24.48 -27.38
CA ASP A 77 7.73 24.23 -26.25
C ASP A 77 7.03 24.45 -24.89
N HIS A 78 5.78 24.94 -24.89
CA HIS A 78 5.00 25.11 -23.67
C HIS A 78 4.50 23.74 -23.18
N LYS A 79 4.70 23.46 -21.89
CA LYS A 79 4.13 22.27 -21.25
C LYS A 79 2.65 22.51 -20.99
N GLY A 80 1.77 21.62 -21.47
CA GLY A 80 0.32 21.84 -21.42
C GLY A 80 -0.34 21.74 -20.04
N GLY A 81 0.38 21.29 -19.01
CA GLY A 81 -0.18 21.09 -17.68
C GLY A 81 -0.67 19.65 -17.47
N TRP A 82 -1.84 19.50 -16.85
CA TRP A 82 -2.31 18.20 -16.35
C TRP A 82 -3.79 17.93 -16.65
N ASP A 83 -4.10 16.71 -17.05
CA ASP A 83 -5.46 16.16 -17.08
C ASP A 83 -5.72 15.46 -15.74
N MET A 84 -6.61 16.04 -14.96
CA MET A 84 -7.09 15.52 -13.67
C MET A 84 -8.49 14.95 -13.86
N THR A 85 -8.61 13.62 -13.92
CA THR A 85 -9.90 12.97 -14.14
C THR A 85 -10.57 12.62 -12.81
N PHE A 86 -11.74 13.21 -12.55
CA PHE A 86 -12.60 12.90 -11.42
C PHE A 86 -13.64 11.86 -11.81
N SER A 87 -13.53 10.64 -11.28
CA SER A 87 -14.47 9.56 -11.56
C SER A 87 -15.41 9.33 -10.38
N ALA A 88 -16.72 9.32 -10.64
CA ALA A 88 -17.73 8.98 -9.64
C ALA A 88 -17.59 7.51 -9.20
N PRO A 89 -17.99 7.16 -7.95
CA PRO A 89 -18.14 5.76 -7.57
C PRO A 89 -19.08 5.02 -8.54
N LYS A 90 -18.86 3.72 -8.71
CA LYS A 90 -19.57 2.94 -9.72
C LYS A 90 -21.09 2.93 -9.47
N SER A 91 -21.52 2.84 -8.22
CA SER A 91 -22.93 2.93 -7.84
C SER A 91 -23.59 4.25 -8.26
N VAL A 92 -22.88 5.38 -8.17
CA VAL A 92 -23.37 6.68 -8.68
C VAL A 92 -23.55 6.66 -10.20
N SER A 93 -22.61 6.04 -10.94
CA SER A 93 -22.75 5.90 -12.40
C SER A 93 -23.92 4.99 -12.79
N VAL A 94 -24.20 3.94 -12.01
CA VAL A 94 -25.37 3.07 -12.20
C VAL A 94 -26.66 3.83 -11.88
N ALA A 95 -26.70 4.58 -10.79
CA ALA A 95 -27.84 5.42 -10.43
C ALA A 95 -28.17 6.40 -11.56
N TRP A 96 -27.16 7.12 -12.03
CA TRP A 96 -27.27 8.08 -13.13
C TRP A 96 -27.78 7.45 -14.44
N ALA A 97 -27.31 6.23 -14.76
CA ALA A 97 -27.73 5.52 -15.97
C ALA A 97 -29.20 5.09 -15.92
N LEU A 98 -29.67 4.61 -14.76
CA LEU A 98 -31.01 4.03 -14.61
C LEU A 98 -32.07 5.04 -14.15
N ALA A 99 -31.66 6.24 -13.74
CA ALA A 99 -32.55 7.31 -13.31
C ALA A 99 -33.51 7.83 -14.41
N ASP A 100 -34.58 8.50 -13.99
CA ASP A 100 -35.34 9.39 -14.86
C ASP A 100 -34.52 10.65 -15.23
N GLN A 101 -35.04 11.45 -16.17
CA GLN A 101 -34.30 12.61 -16.67
C GLN A 101 -34.04 13.66 -15.59
N GLU A 102 -35.01 13.92 -14.72
CA GLU A 102 -34.88 14.91 -13.64
C GLU A 102 -33.79 14.52 -12.66
N THR A 103 -33.84 13.30 -12.13
CA THR A 103 -32.85 12.76 -11.20
C THR A 103 -31.48 12.66 -11.85
N ARG A 104 -31.41 12.29 -13.13
CA ARG A 104 -30.15 12.23 -13.89
C ARG A 104 -29.48 13.60 -13.97
N THR A 105 -30.23 14.63 -14.37
CA THR A 105 -29.71 16.01 -14.44
C THR A 105 -29.27 16.50 -13.06
N ALA A 106 -30.01 16.16 -12.00
CA ALA A 106 -29.63 16.49 -10.63
C ALA A 106 -28.32 15.81 -10.21
N ILE A 107 -28.10 14.53 -10.55
CA ILE A 107 -26.83 13.82 -10.29
C ILE A 107 -25.66 14.47 -11.06
N GLN A 108 -25.87 14.92 -12.29
CA GLN A 108 -24.84 15.63 -13.07
C GLN A 108 -24.51 16.99 -12.45
N ALA A 109 -25.51 17.72 -11.95
CA ALA A 109 -25.28 18.96 -11.21
C ALA A 109 -24.47 18.71 -9.92
N ALA A 110 -24.78 17.63 -9.19
CA ALA A 110 -24.00 17.21 -8.03
C ALA A 110 -22.54 16.85 -8.40
N GLN A 111 -22.34 16.12 -9.50
CA GLN A 111 -21.02 15.81 -10.07
C GLN A 111 -20.24 17.09 -10.38
N LYS A 112 -20.88 18.06 -11.04
CA LYS A 112 -20.27 19.36 -11.38
C LYS A 112 -19.77 20.09 -10.13
N LYS A 113 -20.64 20.26 -9.13
CA LYS A 113 -20.26 20.90 -7.84
C LYS A 113 -19.10 20.19 -7.16
N ALA A 114 -19.11 18.85 -7.16
CA ALA A 114 -18.05 18.03 -6.60
C ALA A 114 -16.69 18.26 -7.28
N VAL A 115 -16.68 18.41 -8.60
CA VAL A 115 -15.47 18.72 -9.38
C VAL A 115 -14.97 20.13 -9.05
N GLU A 116 -15.86 21.12 -9.01
CA GLU A 116 -15.54 22.50 -8.65
C GLU A 116 -14.95 22.60 -7.22
N ALA A 117 -15.51 21.88 -6.25
CA ALA A 117 -14.96 21.79 -4.89
C ALA A 117 -13.54 21.19 -4.86
N GLY A 118 -13.29 20.16 -5.69
CA GLY A 118 -11.96 19.59 -5.87
C GLY A 118 -10.94 20.58 -6.43
N ILE A 119 -11.34 21.38 -7.43
CA ILE A 119 -10.50 22.43 -8.03
C ILE A 119 -10.20 23.55 -7.04
N LYS A 120 -11.22 24.05 -6.34
CA LYS A 120 -11.08 25.06 -5.27
C LYS A 120 -10.10 24.59 -4.20
N PHE A 121 -10.17 23.31 -3.83
CA PHE A 121 -9.24 22.71 -2.89
C PHE A 121 -7.80 22.65 -3.43
N LEU A 122 -7.60 22.34 -4.71
CA LEU A 122 -6.28 22.35 -5.33
C LEU A 122 -5.67 23.76 -5.39
N GLU A 123 -6.44 24.76 -5.77
CA GLU A 123 -6.02 26.17 -5.77
C GLU A 123 -5.50 26.63 -4.41
N LYS A 124 -6.17 26.22 -3.33
CA LYS A 124 -5.73 26.58 -1.98
C LYS A 124 -4.40 25.92 -1.58
N ASN A 125 -4.12 24.70 -2.05
CA ASN A 125 -3.13 23.83 -1.39
C ASN A 125 -1.98 23.32 -2.27
N ALA A 126 -2.19 23.17 -3.58
CA ALA A 126 -1.38 22.25 -4.38
C ALA A 126 -0.48 22.90 -5.44
N PHE A 127 -0.66 24.18 -5.73
CA PHE A 127 0.10 24.87 -6.78
C PHE A 127 1.09 25.86 -6.20
N SER A 128 2.26 25.92 -6.83
CA SER A 128 3.30 26.90 -6.54
C SER A 128 4.00 27.33 -7.83
N SER A 129 4.86 28.33 -7.76
CA SER A 129 5.77 28.69 -8.84
C SER A 129 7.16 28.94 -8.27
N ARG A 130 8.19 28.69 -9.09
CA ARG A 130 9.57 29.04 -8.75
C ARG A 130 10.00 30.26 -9.55
N ASP A 131 10.62 31.22 -8.87
CA ASP A 131 11.26 32.33 -9.53
C ASP A 131 12.70 31.99 -9.97
N ARG A 132 13.40 32.96 -10.58
CA ARG A 132 14.79 32.78 -11.05
C ARG A 132 15.80 32.63 -9.91
N SER A 133 15.43 32.97 -8.68
CA SER A 133 16.21 32.78 -7.46
C SER A 133 15.89 31.47 -6.73
N GLU A 134 15.15 30.56 -7.38
CA GLU A 134 14.70 29.28 -6.82
C GLU A 134 13.77 29.40 -5.60
N VAL A 135 13.25 30.59 -5.33
CA VAL A 135 12.27 30.80 -4.27
C VAL A 135 10.92 30.29 -4.75
N THR A 136 10.30 29.42 -3.95
CA THR A 136 8.99 28.84 -4.25
C THR A 136 7.89 29.67 -3.59
N SER A 137 6.94 30.15 -4.38
CA SER A 137 5.77 30.92 -3.90
C SER A 137 4.47 30.17 -4.22
N PRO A 138 3.46 30.17 -3.32
CA PRO A 138 2.18 29.53 -3.61
C PRO A 138 1.43 30.26 -4.74
N ILE A 139 0.61 29.50 -5.48
CA ILE A 139 -0.25 30.00 -6.55
C ILE A 139 -1.68 29.58 -6.22
N HIS A 140 -2.56 30.57 -6.07
CA HIS A 140 -3.95 30.34 -5.66
C HIS A 140 -4.98 30.53 -6.75
N GLN A 141 -4.55 30.95 -7.93
CA GLN A 141 -5.44 31.17 -9.07
C GLN A 141 -4.87 30.45 -10.28
N VAL A 142 -5.57 29.39 -10.69
CA VAL A 142 -5.26 28.64 -11.92
C VAL A 142 -6.46 28.68 -12.84
N ILE A 143 -6.29 28.19 -14.05
CA ILE A 143 -7.37 27.99 -15.01
C ILE A 143 -7.39 26.55 -15.50
N ALA A 144 -8.59 26.01 -15.64
CA ALA A 144 -8.80 24.70 -16.23
C ALA A 144 -10.01 24.67 -17.16
N ALA A 145 -9.96 23.77 -18.14
CA ALA A 145 -11.09 23.42 -18.97
C ALA A 145 -11.72 22.11 -18.47
N VAL A 146 -13.04 22.05 -18.40
CA VAL A 146 -13.77 20.90 -17.84
C VAL A 146 -14.64 20.23 -18.88
N TYR A 147 -14.52 18.91 -19.02
CA TYR A 147 -15.34 18.09 -19.91
C TYR A 147 -15.95 16.91 -19.14
N GLU A 148 -17.28 16.80 -19.15
CA GLU A 148 -17.99 15.64 -18.56
C GLU A 148 -18.11 14.53 -19.60
N HIS A 149 -17.76 13.31 -19.18
CA HIS A 149 -17.92 12.10 -19.97
C HIS A 149 -18.86 11.11 -19.28
N SER A 150 -19.59 10.36 -20.10
CA SER A 150 -20.68 9.48 -19.64
C SER A 150 -20.35 7.99 -19.70
N THR A 151 -19.38 7.60 -20.51
CA THR A 151 -19.16 6.21 -20.89
C THR A 151 -17.75 5.72 -20.64
N SER A 152 -17.65 4.45 -20.28
CA SER A 152 -16.40 3.72 -20.42
C SER A 152 -16.15 3.43 -21.90
N ARG A 153 -14.94 2.98 -22.25
CA ARG A 153 -14.66 2.51 -23.61
C ARG A 153 -15.48 1.31 -24.05
N ALA A 154 -16.00 0.51 -23.12
CA ALA A 154 -16.94 -0.58 -23.42
C ALA A 154 -18.40 -0.09 -23.47
N GLN A 155 -18.62 1.23 -23.50
CA GLN A 155 -19.93 1.88 -23.43
C GLN A 155 -20.73 1.52 -22.16
N ASP A 156 -20.03 1.18 -21.09
CA ASP A 156 -20.66 1.02 -19.78
C ASP A 156 -20.90 2.39 -19.13
N PRO A 157 -21.88 2.54 -18.22
CA PRO A 157 -22.07 3.76 -17.45
C PRO A 157 -20.80 4.15 -16.68
N GLN A 158 -20.19 5.29 -16.99
CA GLN A 158 -19.04 5.77 -16.24
C GLN A 158 -19.08 7.30 -16.21
N LEU A 159 -19.74 7.85 -15.20
CA LEU A 159 -19.77 9.30 -15.01
C LEU A 159 -18.41 9.76 -14.49
N HIS A 160 -17.72 10.55 -15.30
CA HIS A 160 -16.41 11.11 -14.96
C HIS A 160 -16.20 12.46 -15.64
N THR A 161 -15.27 13.22 -15.09
CA THR A 161 -15.02 14.58 -15.55
C THR A 161 -13.53 14.79 -15.72
N HIS A 162 -13.11 15.20 -16.92
CA HIS A 162 -11.75 15.60 -17.22
C HIS A 162 -11.57 17.07 -16.92
N VAL A 163 -10.60 17.40 -16.06
CA VAL A 163 -10.22 18.77 -15.73
C VAL A 163 -8.82 18.99 -16.25
N LEU A 164 -8.71 19.71 -17.36
CA LEU A 164 -7.44 20.06 -17.99
C LEU A 164 -6.92 21.35 -17.37
N VAL A 165 -6.10 21.22 -16.32
CA VAL A 165 -5.45 22.33 -15.63
C VAL A 165 -4.28 22.82 -16.49
N ALA A 166 -4.36 24.08 -16.91
CA ALA A 166 -3.31 24.76 -17.64
C ALA A 166 -2.03 24.82 -16.81
N ASN A 167 -0.87 24.79 -17.48
CA ASN A 167 0.38 25.17 -16.81
C ASN A 167 0.51 26.71 -16.70
N LEU A 168 -0.51 27.35 -16.15
CA LEU A 168 -0.64 28.80 -16.02
C LEU A 168 -1.27 29.13 -14.66
N GLY A 169 -0.69 30.10 -13.98
CA GLY A 169 -1.20 30.62 -12.72
C GLY A 169 -0.87 32.09 -12.51
N LEU A 170 -1.68 32.77 -11.71
CA LEU A 170 -1.49 34.19 -11.40
C LEU A 170 -0.61 34.38 -10.17
N ARG A 171 0.46 35.16 -10.32
CA ARG A 171 1.28 35.61 -9.20
C ARG A 171 0.64 36.79 -8.48
N ALA A 172 1.09 37.04 -7.26
CA ALA A 172 0.66 38.18 -6.45
C ALA A 172 0.96 39.55 -7.11
N ASP A 173 1.96 39.62 -7.99
CA ASP A 173 2.32 40.83 -8.76
C ASP A 173 1.43 41.05 -10.01
N GLY A 174 0.46 40.17 -10.25
CA GLY A 174 -0.44 40.21 -11.41
C GLY A 174 0.13 39.58 -12.68
N SER A 175 1.36 39.07 -12.67
CA SER A 175 1.94 38.36 -13.81
C SER A 175 1.48 36.90 -13.87
N VAL A 176 1.33 36.36 -15.08
CA VAL A 176 1.04 34.94 -15.29
C VAL A 176 2.35 34.14 -15.36
N CYS A 177 2.39 32.97 -14.73
CA CYS A 177 3.55 32.10 -14.72
C CYS A 177 3.20 30.63 -14.92
N ALA A 178 4.21 29.83 -15.28
CA ALA A 178 4.11 28.38 -15.18
C ALA A 178 3.98 27.96 -13.70
N ILE A 179 3.25 26.87 -13.46
CA ILE A 179 2.99 26.34 -12.13
C ILE A 179 3.73 25.02 -11.92
N ASP A 180 4.02 24.72 -10.65
CA ASP A 180 4.47 23.43 -10.16
C ASP A 180 3.34 22.82 -9.34
N PHE A 181 3.01 21.56 -9.61
CA PHE A 181 1.91 20.85 -8.97
C PHE A 181 2.44 19.82 -7.97
N ASP A 182 2.11 20.01 -6.69
CA ASP A 182 2.42 19.05 -5.64
C ASP A 182 1.43 17.87 -5.66
N ALA A 183 1.81 16.83 -6.39
CA ALA A 183 1.00 15.64 -6.59
C ALA A 183 0.62 14.88 -5.30
N ARG A 184 1.22 15.20 -4.14
CA ARG A 184 0.86 14.57 -2.85
C ARG A 184 -0.53 14.98 -2.37
N TRP A 185 -1.05 16.11 -2.84
CA TRP A 185 -2.44 16.53 -2.59
C TRP A 185 -3.47 15.68 -3.34
N LYS A 186 -3.06 14.89 -4.34
CA LYS A 186 -3.96 14.11 -5.19
C LYS A 186 -4.98 13.26 -4.41
N LEU A 187 -4.52 12.55 -3.37
CA LEU A 187 -5.40 11.68 -2.59
C LEU A 187 -6.43 12.47 -1.79
N ALA A 188 -5.99 13.57 -1.15
CA ALA A 188 -6.87 14.48 -0.42
C ALA A 188 -7.92 15.11 -1.35
N THR A 189 -7.51 15.66 -2.49
CA THR A 189 -8.42 16.23 -3.49
C THR A 189 -9.45 15.22 -3.96
N GLY A 190 -9.01 13.99 -4.27
CA GLY A 190 -9.92 12.93 -4.68
C GLY A 190 -10.93 12.55 -3.59
N ALA A 191 -10.58 12.67 -2.31
CA ALA A 191 -11.49 12.44 -1.18
C ALA A 191 -12.44 13.62 -0.94
N ILE A 192 -11.97 14.87 -1.07
CA ILE A 192 -12.81 16.08 -1.03
C ILE A 192 -13.92 16.00 -2.08
N TYR A 193 -13.56 15.69 -3.33
CA TYR A 193 -14.52 15.45 -4.41
C TYR A 193 -15.58 14.40 -4.02
N ARG A 194 -15.17 13.28 -3.41
CA ARG A 194 -16.12 12.23 -3.02
C ARG A 194 -17.02 12.68 -1.89
N ALA A 195 -16.50 13.43 -0.92
CA ALA A 195 -17.29 13.94 0.18
C ALA A 195 -18.33 14.95 -0.30
N GLU A 196 -17.93 15.92 -1.13
CA GLU A 196 -18.85 16.86 -1.80
C GLU A 196 -19.94 16.11 -2.59
N LEU A 197 -19.53 15.15 -3.44
CA LEU A 197 -20.49 14.37 -4.24
C LEU A 197 -21.47 13.59 -3.35
N SER A 198 -20.98 12.93 -2.30
CA SER A 198 -21.84 12.19 -1.38
C SER A 198 -22.81 13.10 -0.63
N HIS A 199 -22.38 14.30 -0.25
CA HIS A 199 -23.21 15.29 0.41
C HIS A 199 -24.31 15.79 -0.51
N GLU A 200 -23.97 16.14 -1.76
CA GLU A 200 -24.95 16.56 -2.77
C GLU A 200 -25.95 15.45 -3.09
N LEU A 201 -25.51 14.19 -3.20
CA LEU A 201 -26.40 13.05 -3.40
C LEU A 201 -27.39 12.84 -2.23
N GLN A 202 -26.98 13.12 -0.99
CA GLN A 202 -27.89 13.09 0.16
C GLN A 202 -28.97 14.17 0.06
N GLN A 203 -28.64 15.36 -0.46
CA GLN A 203 -29.63 16.41 -0.71
C GLN A 203 -30.66 15.98 -1.78
N LEU A 204 -30.29 15.05 -2.66
CA LEU A 204 -31.18 14.44 -3.65
C LEU A 204 -31.96 13.22 -3.12
N GLY A 205 -31.85 12.91 -1.83
CA GLY A 205 -32.56 11.81 -1.18
C GLY A 205 -31.84 10.46 -1.22
N PHE A 206 -30.65 10.38 -1.82
CA PHE A 206 -29.88 9.13 -1.82
C PHE A 206 -29.25 8.85 -0.47
N GLN A 207 -29.33 7.60 -0.07
CA GLN A 207 -28.65 7.12 1.11
C GLN A 207 -27.22 6.66 0.79
N ILE A 208 -26.26 7.07 1.62
CA ILE A 208 -24.84 6.81 1.42
C ILE A 208 -24.33 5.82 2.47
N GLU A 209 -23.54 4.84 2.03
CA GLU A 209 -22.87 3.88 2.90
C GLU A 209 -21.35 3.81 2.60
N PRO A 210 -20.52 3.44 3.58
CA PRO A 210 -19.10 3.22 3.36
C PRO A 210 -18.85 2.07 2.37
N ALA A 211 -17.94 2.27 1.43
CA ALA A 211 -17.51 1.27 0.48
C ALA A 211 -16.00 0.95 0.60
N MET A 212 -15.56 -0.09 -0.11
CA MET A 212 -14.14 -0.46 -0.15
C MET A 212 -13.24 0.70 -0.63
N ASN A 213 -11.95 0.63 -0.28
CA ASN A 213 -10.92 1.59 -0.72
C ASN A 213 -11.19 3.05 -0.32
N LYS A 214 -11.74 3.29 0.88
CA LYS A 214 -11.98 4.64 1.43
C LYS A 214 -12.90 5.50 0.52
N SER A 215 -13.89 4.84 -0.09
CA SER A 215 -14.94 5.44 -0.93
C SER A 215 -16.32 5.23 -0.29
N PHE A 216 -17.37 5.72 -0.95
CA PHE A 216 -18.76 5.46 -0.59
C PHE A 216 -19.51 4.73 -1.72
N SER A 217 -20.66 4.16 -1.40
CA SER A 217 -21.70 3.68 -2.33
C SER A 217 -23.06 4.28 -2.01
N ILE A 218 -23.95 4.32 -3.00
CA ILE A 218 -25.38 4.56 -2.78
C ILE A 218 -25.99 3.24 -2.28
N ASN A 219 -26.69 3.29 -1.15
CA ASN A 219 -27.37 2.15 -0.57
C ASN A 219 -28.44 1.60 -1.52
N LEU A 220 -28.73 0.30 -1.42
CA LEU A 220 -29.64 -0.47 -2.30
C LEU A 220 -29.19 -0.64 -3.76
N ILE A 221 -28.09 -0.03 -4.21
CA ILE A 221 -27.52 -0.35 -5.52
C ILE A 221 -26.66 -1.62 -5.42
N PRO A 222 -27.07 -2.74 -6.05
CA PRO A 222 -26.40 -4.02 -5.84
C PRO A 222 -25.00 -4.07 -6.45
N GLN A 223 -24.09 -4.79 -5.78
CA GLN A 223 -22.69 -4.89 -6.21
C GLN A 223 -22.54 -5.71 -7.49
N ASP A 224 -23.35 -6.74 -7.69
CA ASP A 224 -23.40 -7.54 -8.92
C ASP A 224 -23.88 -6.71 -10.12
N LEU A 225 -24.84 -5.79 -9.94
CA LEU A 225 -25.21 -4.82 -10.97
C LEU A 225 -24.06 -3.86 -11.29
N CYS A 226 -23.36 -3.38 -10.27
CA CYS A 226 -22.14 -2.58 -10.47
C CYS A 226 -21.06 -3.35 -11.24
N ASN A 227 -20.90 -4.65 -10.98
CA ASN A 227 -19.96 -5.53 -11.65
C ASN A 227 -20.38 -5.79 -13.11
N ALA A 228 -21.67 -6.02 -13.37
CA ALA A 228 -22.22 -6.22 -14.72
C ALA A 228 -22.01 -5.00 -15.62
N PHE A 229 -22.14 -3.80 -15.06
CA PHE A 229 -21.81 -2.55 -15.75
C PHE A 229 -20.33 -2.17 -15.67
N SER A 230 -19.45 -3.06 -15.23
CA SER A 230 -18.02 -2.81 -15.19
C SER A 230 -17.26 -3.66 -16.20
N LYS A 231 -17.89 -4.07 -17.31
CA LYS A 231 -17.33 -4.96 -18.36
C LYS A 231 -15.93 -4.51 -18.78
N ARG A 232 -15.72 -3.21 -18.98
CA ARG A 232 -14.39 -2.67 -19.30
C ARG A 232 -13.38 -2.94 -18.20
N ARG A 233 -13.73 -2.64 -16.94
CA ARG A 233 -12.86 -2.83 -15.79
C ARG A 233 -12.61 -4.31 -15.54
N THR A 234 -13.61 -5.16 -15.70
CA THR A 234 -13.51 -6.62 -15.65
C THR A 234 -12.56 -7.12 -16.74
N ALA A 235 -12.70 -6.69 -17.99
CA ALA A 235 -11.77 -7.04 -19.06
C ALA A 235 -10.35 -6.51 -18.82
N ILE A 236 -10.17 -5.30 -18.27
CA ILE A 236 -8.85 -4.80 -17.86
C ILE A 236 -8.31 -5.67 -16.73
N LEU A 237 -9.11 -5.98 -15.72
CA LEU A 237 -8.68 -6.79 -14.58
C LEU A 237 -8.34 -8.21 -15.02
N GLU A 238 -9.17 -8.87 -15.83
CA GLU A 238 -8.91 -10.18 -16.42
C GLU A 238 -7.67 -10.15 -17.32
N GLN A 239 -7.48 -9.13 -18.15
CA GLN A 239 -6.27 -9.00 -18.96
C GLN A 239 -5.04 -8.71 -18.09
N ALA A 240 -5.17 -7.81 -17.12
CA ALA A 240 -4.13 -7.49 -16.14
C ALA A 240 -3.93 -8.62 -15.12
N GLU A 241 -4.79 -9.61 -15.07
CA GLU A 241 -4.65 -10.83 -14.28
C GLU A 241 -4.01 -11.93 -15.14
N LYS A 242 -4.36 -12.01 -16.44
CA LYS A 242 -3.77 -12.92 -17.43
C LYS A 242 -2.31 -12.61 -17.76
N HIS A 243 -1.95 -11.33 -17.99
CA HIS A 243 -0.62 -10.92 -18.48
C HIS A 243 0.42 -10.61 -17.40
N GLY A 244 0.04 -10.87 -16.16
CA GLY A 244 -0.58 -9.72 -15.56
C GLY A 244 0.30 -8.55 -15.17
N VAL A 245 -0.44 -7.53 -14.79
CA VAL A 245 0.01 -6.18 -14.88
C VAL A 245 -0.56 -5.42 -13.70
N THR A 246 0.34 -4.77 -12.96
CA THR A 246 0.02 -4.22 -11.62
C THR A 246 0.54 -2.82 -11.41
N SER A 247 1.51 -2.43 -12.22
CA SER A 247 2.00 -1.08 -12.34
C SER A 247 0.90 -0.16 -12.84
N VAL A 248 0.94 1.13 -12.46
CA VAL A 248 -0.04 2.10 -12.96
C VAL A 248 0.10 2.21 -14.48
N GLN A 249 1.35 2.17 -14.97
CA GLN A 249 1.69 2.17 -16.39
C GLN A 249 1.28 0.88 -17.08
N GLY A 250 1.51 -0.27 -16.47
CA GLY A 250 1.08 -1.53 -17.04
C GLY A 250 -0.45 -1.68 -17.05
N MET A 251 -1.16 -1.21 -16.03
CA MET A 251 -2.62 -1.10 -16.08
C MET A 251 -3.06 -0.22 -17.25
N GLN A 252 -2.29 0.82 -17.61
CA GLN A 252 -2.50 1.57 -18.86
C GLN A 252 -2.21 0.72 -20.10
N ILE A 253 -1.15 -0.10 -20.13
CA ILE A 253 -0.83 -1.02 -21.24
C ILE A 253 -1.93 -2.09 -21.41
N ALA A 254 -2.38 -2.73 -20.34
CA ALA A 254 -3.53 -3.63 -20.35
C ALA A 254 -4.81 -2.90 -20.82
N THR A 255 -4.96 -1.63 -20.45
CA THR A 255 -6.02 -0.74 -20.96
C THR A 255 -5.88 -0.46 -22.47
N PHE A 256 -4.67 -0.42 -23.01
CA PHE A 256 -4.40 -0.28 -24.45
C PHE A 256 -4.51 -1.60 -25.22
N ALA A 257 -4.17 -2.75 -24.62
CA ALA A 257 -4.24 -4.05 -25.27
C ALA A 257 -5.68 -4.57 -25.42
N THR A 258 -6.54 -4.29 -24.43
CA THR A 258 -7.99 -4.58 -24.47
C THR A 258 -8.78 -3.51 -25.21
N ARG A 259 -8.12 -2.72 -26.05
CA ARG A 259 -8.71 -1.57 -26.73
C ARG A 259 -9.33 -2.04 -28.05
N GLU A 260 -10.64 -2.20 -28.04
CA GLU A 260 -11.42 -2.15 -29.29
C GLU A 260 -11.56 -0.69 -29.74
N ASN A 261 -11.63 -0.47 -31.06
CA ASN A 261 -11.94 0.85 -31.61
C ASN A 261 -13.35 1.25 -31.16
N LYS A 262 -13.57 2.52 -30.78
CA LYS A 262 -14.91 3.02 -30.45
C LYS A 262 -15.86 2.69 -31.61
N THR A 263 -16.86 1.85 -31.35
CA THR A 263 -17.91 1.48 -32.29
C THR A 263 -18.95 2.61 -32.37
N GLY A 264 -18.69 3.58 -33.25
CA GLY A 264 -19.63 4.68 -33.56
C GLY A 264 -19.93 5.61 -32.38
N GLU A 265 -20.39 6.82 -32.68
CA GLU A 265 -21.00 7.70 -31.67
C GLU A 265 -22.45 7.28 -31.47
N ILE A 266 -22.72 6.58 -30.36
CA ILE A 266 -24.08 6.26 -29.91
C ILE A 266 -24.56 7.42 -29.05
N SER A 267 -25.81 7.86 -29.24
CA SER A 267 -26.34 8.97 -28.46
C SER A 267 -26.55 8.59 -26.99
N ARG A 268 -26.52 9.57 -26.07
CA ARG A 268 -26.79 9.28 -24.65
C ARG A 268 -28.18 8.68 -24.45
N SER A 269 -29.18 9.11 -25.23
CA SER A 269 -30.54 8.57 -25.16
C SER A 269 -30.59 7.06 -25.49
N GLU A 270 -29.89 6.63 -26.55
CA GLU A 270 -29.76 5.22 -26.92
C GLU A 270 -28.98 4.42 -25.85
N LEU A 271 -27.94 5.02 -25.25
CA LEU A 271 -27.19 4.39 -24.16
C LEU A 271 -28.04 4.17 -22.92
N PHE A 272 -28.86 5.15 -22.51
CA PHE A 272 -29.77 4.97 -21.37
C PHE A 272 -30.79 3.86 -21.62
N GLN A 273 -31.39 3.80 -22.82
CA GLN A 273 -32.32 2.73 -23.18
C GLN A 273 -31.65 1.36 -23.14
N LYS A 274 -30.41 1.27 -23.63
CA LYS A 274 -29.60 0.05 -23.58
C LYS A 274 -29.33 -0.39 -22.14
N TRP A 275 -28.85 0.52 -21.29
CA TRP A 275 -28.53 0.19 -19.89
C TRP A 275 -29.78 -0.19 -19.09
N GLN A 276 -30.91 0.49 -19.30
CA GLN A 276 -32.18 0.10 -18.70
C GLN A 276 -32.61 -1.31 -19.13
N SER A 277 -32.49 -1.62 -20.42
CA SER A 277 -32.80 -2.96 -20.95
C SER A 277 -31.88 -4.05 -20.39
N GLU A 278 -30.58 -3.77 -20.27
CA GLU A 278 -29.62 -4.68 -19.64
C GLU A 278 -29.92 -4.93 -18.16
N ALA A 279 -30.29 -3.88 -17.41
CA ALA A 279 -30.68 -4.02 -16.00
C ALA A 279 -31.95 -4.87 -15.83
N ILE A 280 -32.96 -4.65 -16.67
CA ILE A 280 -34.20 -5.45 -16.68
C ILE A 280 -33.90 -6.93 -17.00
N ALA A 281 -33.02 -7.19 -17.98
CA ALA A 281 -32.61 -8.55 -18.33
C ALA A 281 -31.88 -9.27 -17.19
N LEU A 282 -31.21 -8.53 -16.30
CA LEU A 282 -30.60 -9.04 -15.07
C LEU A 282 -31.59 -9.21 -13.90
N GLY A 283 -32.87 -8.86 -14.10
CA GLY A 283 -33.94 -9.01 -13.11
C GLY A 283 -34.23 -7.76 -12.25
N TYR A 284 -33.61 -6.62 -12.57
CA TYR A 284 -33.83 -5.37 -11.83
C TYR A 284 -35.06 -4.61 -12.31
N GLN A 285 -35.78 -4.00 -11.36
CA GLN A 285 -37.01 -3.26 -11.66
C GLN A 285 -36.71 -1.82 -12.15
N PRO A 286 -37.53 -1.24 -13.04
CA PRO A 286 -37.33 0.12 -13.54
C PRO A 286 -37.38 1.22 -12.47
N ASP A 287 -38.06 0.97 -11.35
CA ASP A 287 -38.21 1.90 -10.23
C ASP A 287 -37.08 1.78 -9.19
N LEU A 288 -36.04 0.97 -9.43
CA LEU A 288 -34.91 0.76 -8.51
C LEU A 288 -34.33 2.08 -7.98
N ILE A 289 -34.13 3.08 -8.85
CA ILE A 289 -33.53 4.35 -8.44
C ILE A 289 -34.48 5.18 -7.58
N GLN A 290 -35.79 5.13 -7.86
CA GLN A 290 -36.80 5.76 -7.01
C GLN A 290 -36.83 5.11 -5.64
N GLN A 291 -36.68 3.79 -5.55
CA GLN A 291 -36.55 3.08 -4.28
C GLN A 291 -35.30 3.50 -3.49
N CYS A 292 -34.18 3.78 -4.18
CA CYS A 292 -32.95 4.29 -3.56
C CYS A 292 -33.07 5.73 -3.02
N GLN A 293 -34.08 6.50 -3.47
CA GLN A 293 -34.37 7.86 -3.00
C GLN A 293 -35.37 7.88 -1.83
N ILE A 294 -35.89 6.72 -1.40
CA ILE A 294 -36.80 6.63 -0.26
C ILE A 294 -35.98 6.81 1.03
N TYR A 295 -36.17 7.98 1.64
CA TYR A 295 -35.48 8.39 2.86
C TYR A 295 -35.83 7.48 4.05
N GLN A 296 -34.84 6.71 4.50
CA GLN A 296 -34.74 6.28 5.89
C GLN A 296 -33.49 6.90 6.52
N PRO A 297 -33.61 7.63 7.64
CA PRO A 297 -32.45 8.23 8.28
C PRO A 297 -31.57 7.14 8.90
N ILE A 298 -30.50 6.74 8.21
CA ILE A 298 -29.33 6.18 8.89
C ILE A 298 -28.45 7.37 9.27
N GLN A 299 -28.49 7.76 10.54
CA GLN A 299 -27.51 8.68 11.10
C GLN A 299 -26.19 7.92 11.30
N SER A 300 -25.34 7.86 10.28
CA SER A 300 -23.91 7.65 10.55
C SER A 300 -23.38 8.89 11.30
N LYS A 301 -22.46 8.69 12.22
CA LYS A 301 -21.87 9.78 13.01
C LYS A 301 -20.53 10.17 12.39
N MET A 302 -20.33 11.46 12.13
CA MET A 302 -19.03 11.99 11.74
C MET A 302 -17.98 11.69 12.82
N LEU A 303 -16.79 11.26 12.40
CA LEU A 303 -15.70 11.00 13.32
C LEU A 303 -15.26 12.27 14.04
N THR A 304 -15.10 12.15 15.34
CA THR A 304 -14.50 13.19 16.20
C THR A 304 -13.01 13.37 15.88
N PRO A 305 -12.38 14.50 16.27
CA PRO A 305 -10.95 14.70 16.06
C PRO A 305 -10.10 13.56 16.63
N MET A 306 -10.46 13.04 17.82
CA MET A 306 -9.74 11.93 18.46
C MET A 306 -9.85 10.61 17.69
N GLU A 307 -11.00 10.34 17.08
CA GLU A 307 -11.19 9.15 16.24
C GLU A 307 -10.38 9.25 14.95
N ILE A 308 -10.30 10.44 14.34
CA ILE A 308 -9.45 10.72 13.18
C ILE A 308 -7.97 10.53 13.53
N PHE A 309 -7.53 11.07 14.66
CA PHE A 309 -6.16 10.86 15.16
C PHE A 309 -5.86 9.38 15.40
N THR A 310 -6.81 8.65 15.97
CA THR A 310 -6.68 7.20 16.18
C THR A 310 -6.52 6.46 14.86
N ASP A 311 -7.32 6.78 13.83
CA ASP A 311 -7.21 6.17 12.48
C ASP A 311 -5.85 6.46 11.83
N LEU A 312 -5.37 7.71 11.89
CA LEU A 312 -4.05 8.09 11.39
C LEU A 312 -2.94 7.30 12.12
N HIS A 313 -2.96 7.30 13.45
CA HIS A 313 -1.96 6.61 14.27
C HIS A 313 -2.06 5.08 14.25
N GLN A 314 -3.02 4.48 13.53
CA GLN A 314 -2.93 3.06 13.21
C GLN A 314 -1.68 2.77 12.40
N GLN A 315 -1.30 3.63 11.45
CA GLN A 315 -0.22 3.34 10.49
C GLN A 315 0.98 4.29 10.55
N MET A 316 0.86 5.46 11.19
CA MET A 316 1.93 6.46 11.17
C MET A 316 2.11 7.18 12.51
N SER A 317 3.36 7.40 12.91
CA SER A 317 3.70 8.11 14.15
C SER A 317 3.58 9.63 13.98
N THR A 318 3.85 10.10 12.76
CA THR A 318 3.63 11.48 12.33
C THR A 318 2.85 11.50 11.02
N PHE A 319 2.16 12.60 10.74
CA PHE A 319 1.40 12.76 9.51
C PHE A 319 1.51 14.17 8.94
N THR A 320 1.41 14.29 7.62
CA THR A 320 1.48 15.57 6.91
C THR A 320 0.10 16.24 6.82
N PRO A 321 0.03 17.54 6.47
CA PRO A 321 -1.25 18.21 6.17
C PRO A 321 -2.08 17.44 5.14
N GLN A 322 -1.46 16.94 4.07
CA GLN A 322 -2.13 16.18 3.02
C GLN A 322 -2.82 14.92 3.58
N GLN A 323 -2.14 14.20 4.47
CA GLN A 323 -2.67 12.99 5.09
C GLN A 323 -3.82 13.30 6.05
N LEU A 324 -3.72 14.40 6.81
CA LEU A 324 -4.82 14.87 7.67
C LEU A 324 -6.06 15.21 6.83
N HIS A 325 -5.92 16.07 5.81
CA HIS A 325 -7.02 16.42 4.92
C HIS A 325 -7.64 15.19 4.25
N HIS A 326 -6.82 14.24 3.80
CA HIS A 326 -7.31 13.00 3.21
C HIS A 326 -8.12 12.16 4.22
N ALA A 327 -7.63 11.99 5.46
CA ALA A 327 -8.33 11.23 6.49
C ALA A 327 -9.67 11.88 6.86
N VAL A 328 -9.68 13.19 7.07
CA VAL A 328 -10.90 13.96 7.36
C VAL A 328 -11.90 13.87 6.21
N ALA A 329 -11.45 14.08 4.97
CA ALA A 329 -12.33 14.02 3.80
C ALA A 329 -12.86 12.61 3.54
N VAL A 330 -12.12 11.55 3.93
CA VAL A 330 -12.64 10.18 3.89
C VAL A 330 -13.74 9.98 4.93
N ALA A 331 -13.51 10.42 6.17
CA ALA A 331 -14.49 10.33 7.25
C ALA A 331 -15.75 11.17 6.98
N ALA A 332 -15.62 12.26 6.23
CA ALA A 332 -16.69 13.20 5.91
C ALA A 332 -17.62 12.75 4.77
N GLN A 333 -17.33 11.64 4.08
CA GLN A 333 -18.20 11.12 3.02
C GLN A 333 -19.57 10.73 3.62
N GLY A 334 -20.64 11.34 3.11
CA GLY A 334 -22.00 11.23 3.65
C GLY A 334 -22.29 12.14 4.85
N HIS A 335 -21.42 13.11 5.14
CA HIS A 335 -21.57 14.00 6.30
C HIS A 335 -21.38 15.47 5.97
N MET A 336 -20.33 15.83 5.23
CA MET A 336 -19.93 17.22 5.03
C MET A 336 -19.48 17.45 3.59
N ASN A 337 -19.72 18.66 3.11
CA ASN A 337 -19.19 19.14 1.85
C ASN A 337 -17.73 19.61 2.00
N GLY A 338 -17.07 19.94 0.89
CA GLY A 338 -15.66 20.34 0.82
C GLY A 338 -15.33 21.57 1.65
N ASP A 339 -16.20 22.58 1.66
CA ASP A 339 -16.01 23.78 2.48
C ASP A 339 -16.13 23.47 3.98
N GLY A 340 -17.11 22.65 4.37
CA GLY A 340 -17.23 22.15 5.74
C GLY A 340 -16.02 21.34 6.18
N ILE A 341 -15.44 20.53 5.29
CA ILE A 341 -14.21 19.78 5.58
C ILE A 341 -13.04 20.72 5.85
N ASN A 342 -12.88 21.77 5.05
CA ASN A 342 -11.82 22.76 5.29
C ASN A 342 -11.99 23.44 6.66
N GLN A 343 -13.21 23.86 7.01
CA GLN A 343 -13.52 24.44 8.31
C GLN A 343 -13.23 23.46 9.45
N TYR A 344 -13.60 22.19 9.30
CA TYR A 344 -13.37 21.18 10.31
C TYR A 344 -11.88 20.84 10.47
N VAL A 345 -11.10 20.85 9.39
CA VAL A 345 -9.63 20.75 9.48
C VAL A 345 -9.07 21.95 10.24
N ASP A 346 -9.54 23.17 9.98
CA ASP A 346 -9.11 24.37 10.71
C ASP A 346 -9.45 24.29 12.21
N GLU A 347 -10.53 23.62 12.58
CA GLU A 347 -10.88 23.30 13.98
C GLU A 347 -9.95 22.22 14.58
N ILE A 348 -9.67 21.15 13.83
CA ILE A 348 -8.74 20.09 14.25
C ILE A 348 -7.34 20.66 14.48
N LEU A 349 -6.90 21.60 13.64
CA LEU A 349 -5.60 22.27 13.78
C LEU A 349 -5.47 23.12 15.06
N LYS A 350 -6.59 23.43 15.72
CA LYS A 350 -6.67 24.13 17.01
C LYS A 350 -6.84 23.17 18.19
N ASN A 351 -7.01 21.86 17.94
CA ASN A 351 -7.20 20.87 18.99
C ASN A 351 -5.94 20.76 19.85
N SER A 352 -6.10 20.79 21.18
CA SER A 352 -4.97 20.71 22.13
C SER A 352 -4.18 19.42 22.00
N GLU A 353 -4.82 18.32 21.60
CA GLU A 353 -4.16 17.04 21.40
C GLU A 353 -3.17 17.06 20.23
N LEU A 354 -3.39 17.93 19.23
CA LEU A 354 -2.55 18.01 18.05
C LEU A 354 -1.25 18.78 18.35
N VAL A 355 -0.12 18.16 18.01
CA VAL A 355 1.22 18.74 18.16
C VAL A 355 1.82 18.99 16.79
N ARG A 356 2.39 20.19 16.59
CA ARG A 356 3.12 20.56 15.37
C ARG A 356 4.57 20.17 15.49
N LEU A 357 5.10 19.58 14.43
CA LEU A 357 6.43 19.00 14.38
C LEU A 357 7.22 19.58 13.19
N GLN A 358 8.49 19.89 13.42
CA GLN A 358 9.46 20.23 12.37
C GLN A 358 10.63 19.27 12.43
N SER A 359 11.10 18.81 11.28
CA SER A 359 12.21 17.87 11.25
C SER A 359 13.50 18.49 11.72
N ILE A 360 14.18 17.79 12.61
CA ILE A 360 15.55 18.11 13.05
C ILE A 360 16.56 17.57 12.02
N ASN A 361 16.13 16.66 11.15
CA ASN A 361 16.95 16.01 10.14
C ASN A 361 16.20 16.02 8.78
N PRO A 362 16.50 16.97 7.87
CA PRO A 362 15.84 17.07 6.56
C PRO A 362 15.87 15.77 5.74
N LYS A 363 16.82 14.86 6.01
CA LYS A 363 16.89 13.53 5.37
C LYS A 363 15.69 12.62 5.66
N LEU A 364 14.90 12.92 6.70
CA LEU A 364 13.64 12.23 7.02
C LEU A 364 12.43 12.80 6.26
N ASP A 365 12.58 13.98 5.63
CA ASP A 365 11.56 14.67 4.85
C ASP A 365 11.87 14.62 3.33
N ARG A 366 11.52 15.66 2.55
CA ARG A 366 11.47 15.71 1.06
C ARG A 366 12.81 15.50 0.33
N GLY A 367 13.86 15.05 1.01
CA GLY A 367 15.22 14.96 0.51
C GLY A 367 16.18 15.83 1.32
N LEU A 368 17.47 15.77 0.98
CA LEU A 368 18.60 16.13 1.85
C LEU A 368 18.54 17.53 2.50
N ASP A 369 17.75 18.49 2.00
CA ASP A 369 17.80 19.90 2.41
C ASP A 369 16.45 20.60 2.67
N GLN A 370 15.30 19.89 2.68
CA GLN A 370 13.98 20.51 2.93
C GLN A 370 13.24 19.85 4.10
N THR A 371 12.89 20.62 5.13
CA THR A 371 11.97 20.20 6.20
C THR A 371 10.53 20.43 5.78
N GLU A 372 9.60 19.57 6.19
CA GLU A 372 8.17 19.83 6.03
C GLU A 372 7.42 19.84 7.36
N LEU A 373 6.34 20.60 7.41
CA LEU A 373 5.44 20.61 8.56
C LEU A 373 4.80 19.23 8.70
N ARG A 374 4.90 18.68 9.91
CA ARG A 374 4.24 17.46 10.31
C ARG A 374 3.41 17.67 11.56
N PHE A 375 2.54 16.72 11.82
CA PHE A 375 1.74 16.66 13.02
C PHE A 375 1.87 15.30 13.69
N SER A 376 1.64 15.28 14.99
CA SER A 376 1.37 14.08 15.77
C SER A 376 0.40 14.45 16.88
N THR A 377 0.17 13.55 17.83
CA THR A 377 -0.67 13.80 19.01
C THR A 377 0.16 13.79 20.28
N GLN A 378 -0.32 14.48 21.32
CA GLN A 378 0.29 14.39 22.66
C GLN A 378 0.33 12.94 23.13
N THR A 379 -0.73 12.15 22.89
CA THR A 379 -0.80 10.73 23.22
C THR A 379 0.27 9.91 22.51
N GLN A 380 0.47 10.11 21.20
CA GLN A 380 1.50 9.38 20.44
C GLN A 380 2.92 9.79 20.89
N LEU A 381 3.14 11.09 21.13
CA LEU A 381 4.41 11.60 21.64
C LEU A 381 4.72 11.03 23.03
N ALA A 382 3.74 11.03 23.94
CA ALA A 382 3.88 10.47 25.27
C ALA A 382 4.14 8.97 25.25
N LEU A 383 3.49 8.22 24.34
CA LEU A 383 3.73 6.79 24.16
C LEU A 383 5.19 6.50 23.77
N GLU A 384 5.73 7.24 22.81
CA GLU A 384 7.11 7.04 22.34
C GLU A 384 8.14 7.54 23.34
N GLN A 385 7.84 8.63 24.05
CA GLN A 385 8.66 9.13 25.15
C GLN A 385 8.70 8.13 26.32
N HIS A 386 7.55 7.57 26.70
CA HIS A 386 7.43 6.54 27.73
C HIS A 386 8.28 5.31 27.40
N LEU A 387 8.22 4.83 26.16
CA LEU A 387 9.07 3.74 25.67
C LEU A 387 10.57 4.03 25.84
N LEU A 388 11.00 5.25 25.51
CA LEU A 388 12.39 5.67 25.63
C LEU A 388 12.82 5.83 27.09
N ASP A 389 11.97 6.39 27.94
CA ASP A 389 12.26 6.62 29.35
C ASP A 389 12.31 5.31 30.13
N GLN A 390 11.36 4.40 29.92
CA GLN A 390 11.42 3.03 30.45
C GLN A 390 12.72 2.35 30.05
N ALA A 391 13.08 2.42 28.78
CA ALA A 391 14.31 1.82 28.29
C ALA A 391 15.57 2.40 28.95
N LYS A 392 15.63 3.72 29.17
CA LYS A 392 16.74 4.41 29.85
C LYS A 392 16.81 4.07 31.33
N ASN A 393 15.68 4.10 32.03
CA ASN A 393 15.59 3.83 33.47
C ASN A 393 16.10 2.42 33.83
N ARG A 394 15.99 1.48 32.89
CA ARG A 394 16.38 0.08 33.08
C ARG A 394 17.82 -0.24 32.66
N GLN A 395 18.61 0.73 32.19
CA GLN A 395 19.99 0.49 31.70
C GLN A 395 20.96 -0.04 32.78
N HIS A 396 20.69 0.26 34.04
CA HIS A 396 21.57 -0.11 35.16
C HIS A 396 21.09 -1.35 35.93
N GLU A 397 20.04 -2.03 35.48
CA GLU A 397 19.56 -3.26 36.13
C GLU A 397 20.59 -4.40 36.00
N THR A 398 20.96 -5.01 37.12
CA THR A 398 21.97 -6.09 37.18
C THR A 398 21.39 -7.48 37.48
N GLN A 399 20.09 -7.57 37.77
CA GLN A 399 19.41 -8.80 38.24
C GLN A 399 19.56 -10.01 37.30
N HIS A 400 19.74 -9.76 36.00
CA HIS A 400 19.86 -10.80 34.97
C HIS A 400 21.28 -10.90 34.39
N GLN A 401 22.26 -10.27 35.03
CA GLN A 401 23.66 -10.47 34.67
C GLN A 401 24.07 -11.88 35.08
N ILE A 402 24.62 -12.62 34.13
CA ILE A 402 25.12 -13.97 34.36
C ILE A 402 26.59 -14.06 33.95
N VAL A 403 27.33 -14.95 34.59
CA VAL A 403 28.65 -15.36 34.10
C VAL A 403 28.43 -16.51 33.11
N VAL A 404 28.79 -16.28 31.85
CA VAL A 404 28.74 -17.34 30.84
C VAL A 404 29.96 -18.24 30.99
N ASP A 405 29.74 -19.55 31.02
CA ASP A 405 30.82 -20.53 31.09
C ASP A 405 31.78 -20.37 29.88
N PRO A 406 33.08 -20.11 30.10
CA PRO A 406 34.06 -20.02 29.03
C PRO A 406 34.12 -21.28 28.14
N LEU A 407 33.80 -22.46 28.68
CA LEU A 407 33.71 -23.69 27.90
C LEU A 407 32.55 -23.64 26.90
N LEU A 408 31.40 -23.10 27.29
CA LEU A 408 30.25 -22.94 26.40
C LEU A 408 30.62 -22.05 25.21
N ILE A 409 31.30 -20.93 25.45
CA ILE A 409 31.78 -20.02 24.40
C ILE A 409 32.77 -20.73 23.47
N LYS A 410 33.73 -21.47 24.04
CA LYS A 410 34.76 -22.19 23.29
C LYS A 410 34.17 -23.33 22.44
N HIS A 411 33.21 -24.08 22.99
CA HIS A 411 32.56 -25.17 22.28
C HIS A 411 31.61 -24.68 21.19
N ALA A 412 30.96 -23.54 21.38
CA ALA A 412 30.06 -22.96 20.39
C ALA A 412 30.78 -22.38 19.16
N ASN A 413 32.09 -22.12 19.19
CA ASN A 413 32.81 -21.51 18.06
C ASN A 413 32.14 -20.21 17.53
N LEU A 414 31.62 -19.38 18.43
CA LEU A 414 30.98 -18.11 18.07
C LEU A 414 31.97 -17.18 17.38
N THR A 415 31.51 -16.43 16.37
CA THR A 415 32.31 -15.35 15.76
C THR A 415 32.56 -14.24 16.77
N LYS A 416 33.55 -13.37 16.52
CA LYS A 416 33.84 -12.25 17.43
C LYS A 416 32.63 -11.33 17.66
N GLU A 417 31.87 -11.02 16.61
CA GLU A 417 30.63 -10.21 16.74
C GLU A 417 29.56 -10.94 17.57
N GLN A 418 29.42 -12.26 17.43
CA GLN A 418 28.49 -13.06 18.22
C GLN A 418 28.93 -13.17 19.68
N GLN A 419 30.23 -13.29 19.96
CA GLN A 419 30.76 -13.28 21.33
C GLN A 419 30.47 -11.94 22.02
N LEU A 420 30.72 -10.82 21.34
CA LEU A 420 30.40 -9.48 21.85
C LEU A 420 28.90 -9.29 22.07
N ALA A 421 28.07 -9.82 21.16
CA ALA A 421 26.61 -9.78 21.32
C ALA A 421 26.13 -10.66 22.48
N LEU A 422 26.75 -11.83 22.68
CA LEU A 422 26.44 -12.71 23.80
C LEU A 422 26.78 -12.00 25.12
N GLU A 423 27.98 -11.42 25.22
CA GLU A 423 28.41 -10.63 26.37
C GLU A 423 27.43 -9.46 26.63
N HIS A 424 27.07 -8.72 25.58
CA HIS A 424 26.14 -7.61 25.68
C HIS A 424 24.77 -7.99 26.29
N ILE A 425 24.21 -9.13 25.89
CA ILE A 425 22.89 -9.55 26.39
C ILE A 425 22.96 -10.33 27.70
N THR A 426 24.09 -10.95 28.05
CA THR A 426 24.19 -11.83 29.22
C THR A 426 24.95 -11.21 30.40
N THR A 427 26.09 -10.54 30.18
CA THR A 427 26.98 -10.09 31.26
C THR A 427 26.82 -8.60 31.57
N GLN A 428 26.43 -7.78 30.58
CA GLN A 428 26.30 -6.33 30.77
C GLN A 428 24.96 -5.94 31.43
N ALA A 429 24.99 -4.90 32.27
CA ALA A 429 23.80 -4.38 32.96
C ALA A 429 22.77 -3.86 31.95
N GLY A 430 21.48 -4.06 32.24
CA GLY A 430 20.37 -3.58 31.44
C GLY A 430 19.19 -4.56 31.43
N GLY A 431 18.03 -4.06 31.85
CA GLY A 431 16.75 -4.74 31.78
C GLY A 431 16.20 -4.84 30.36
N LEU A 432 16.62 -3.94 29.48
CA LEU A 432 16.34 -3.98 28.05
C LEU A 432 17.67 -4.00 27.28
N LYS A 433 17.83 -4.96 26.37
CA LYS A 433 19.00 -5.09 25.49
C LYS A 433 18.57 -5.22 24.04
N ILE A 434 19.40 -4.73 23.13
CA ILE A 434 19.10 -4.69 21.70
C ILE A 434 20.21 -5.37 20.92
N VAL A 435 19.82 -6.28 20.02
CA VAL A 435 20.70 -6.90 19.04
C VAL A 435 20.18 -6.55 17.65
N GLN A 436 20.96 -5.76 16.92
CA GLN A 436 20.71 -5.50 15.52
C GLN A 436 21.44 -6.53 14.66
N SER A 437 20.68 -7.37 13.96
CA SER A 437 21.25 -8.48 13.19
C SER A 437 20.79 -8.47 11.75
N MET A 438 21.72 -8.33 10.80
CA MET A 438 21.41 -8.53 9.39
C MET A 438 20.91 -9.95 9.12
N ALA A 439 20.11 -10.13 8.08
CA ALA A 439 19.59 -11.44 7.72
C ALA A 439 20.75 -12.42 7.39
N GLY A 440 20.85 -13.52 8.13
CA GLY A 440 21.82 -14.59 7.84
C GLY A 440 23.15 -14.50 8.60
N THR A 441 23.24 -13.69 9.65
CA THR A 441 24.43 -13.53 10.52
C THR A 441 24.50 -14.52 11.70
N GLY A 442 23.55 -15.45 11.78
CA GLY A 442 23.53 -16.49 12.82
C GLY A 442 22.84 -16.07 14.13
N LYS A 443 21.86 -15.16 14.08
CA LYS A 443 21.07 -14.73 15.26
C LYS A 443 20.53 -15.90 16.11
N GLY A 444 19.99 -16.94 15.46
CA GLY A 444 19.45 -18.12 16.17
C GLY A 444 20.54 -18.92 16.89
N PHE A 445 21.73 -19.02 16.30
CA PHE A 445 22.85 -19.70 16.93
C PHE A 445 23.31 -18.96 18.20
N LEU A 446 23.47 -17.64 18.11
CA LEU A 446 23.77 -16.77 19.25
C LEU A 446 22.74 -16.93 20.38
N LEU A 447 21.45 -16.81 20.04
CA LEU A 447 20.37 -16.87 21.03
C LEU A 447 20.22 -18.26 21.65
N GLY A 448 20.51 -19.34 20.91
CA GLY A 448 20.55 -20.69 21.47
C GLY A 448 21.64 -20.86 22.52
N VAL A 449 22.82 -20.28 22.30
CA VAL A 449 23.89 -20.26 23.32
C VAL A 449 23.48 -19.42 24.52
N ALA A 450 22.85 -18.26 24.30
CA ALA A 450 22.34 -17.42 25.38
C ALA A 450 21.25 -18.12 26.20
N HIS A 451 20.35 -18.85 25.54
CA HIS A 451 19.30 -19.66 26.18
C HIS A 451 19.91 -20.68 27.15
N ILE A 452 20.89 -21.46 26.71
CA ILE A 452 21.61 -22.43 27.56
C ILE A 452 22.25 -21.72 28.76
N ALA A 453 22.93 -20.59 28.53
CA ALA A 453 23.60 -19.84 29.59
C ALA A 453 22.61 -19.30 30.65
N TRP A 454 21.45 -18.79 30.22
CA TRP A 454 20.41 -18.31 31.13
C TRP A 454 19.71 -19.45 31.89
N GLU A 455 19.41 -20.57 31.24
CA GLU A 455 18.80 -21.74 31.89
C GLU A 455 19.72 -22.37 32.94
N GLN A 456 21.04 -22.40 32.71
CA GLN A 456 22.02 -22.86 33.70
C GLN A 456 22.01 -22.02 34.99
N GLN A 457 21.53 -20.77 34.93
CA GLN A 457 21.34 -19.89 36.09
C GLN A 457 19.89 -19.93 36.63
N GLY A 458 19.06 -20.83 36.09
CA GLY A 458 17.66 -21.04 36.48
C GLY A 458 16.72 -19.92 36.03
N LEU A 459 17.07 -19.14 35.01
CA LEU A 459 16.19 -18.12 34.44
C LEU A 459 15.17 -18.77 33.49
N ASP A 460 13.96 -18.23 33.48
CA ASP A 460 12.87 -18.65 32.60
C ASP A 460 12.97 -17.88 31.28
N VAL A 461 13.44 -18.54 30.21
CA VAL A 461 13.64 -17.90 28.91
C VAL A 461 12.43 -18.14 28.02
N ARG A 462 11.78 -17.06 27.58
CA ARG A 462 10.60 -17.11 26.71
C ARG A 462 10.82 -16.34 25.42
N GLY A 463 10.23 -16.81 24.34
CA GLY A 463 10.34 -16.23 23.01
C GLY A 463 9.03 -15.60 22.52
N ALA A 464 9.12 -14.50 21.81
CA ALA A 464 8.00 -13.90 21.09
C ALA A 464 8.43 -13.35 19.73
N ALA A 465 7.52 -13.35 18.77
CA ALA A 465 7.70 -12.66 17.49
C ALA A 465 6.36 -12.17 16.93
N LEU A 466 6.40 -11.21 15.99
CA LEU A 466 5.18 -10.65 15.39
C LEU A 466 4.40 -11.71 14.58
N ALA A 467 5.11 -12.45 13.74
CA ALA A 467 4.55 -13.51 12.91
C ALA A 467 4.73 -14.88 13.56
N ALA A 468 3.71 -15.73 13.46
CA ALA A 468 3.77 -17.10 13.97
C ALA A 468 4.90 -17.92 13.30
N LYS A 469 5.19 -17.68 12.02
CA LYS A 469 6.32 -18.32 11.34
C LYS A 469 7.68 -17.90 11.92
N ALA A 470 7.82 -16.62 12.29
CA ALA A 470 9.02 -16.12 12.96
C ALA A 470 9.16 -16.71 14.36
N ALA A 471 8.08 -16.81 15.13
CA ALA A 471 8.08 -17.46 16.44
C ALA A 471 8.48 -18.94 16.35
N GLN A 472 7.93 -19.67 15.36
CA GLN A 472 8.33 -21.05 15.09
C GLN A 472 9.82 -21.14 14.74
N GLY A 473 10.31 -20.28 13.84
CA GLY A 473 11.73 -20.26 13.45
C GLY A 473 12.66 -19.91 14.61
N LEU A 474 12.24 -19.00 15.50
CA LEU A 474 12.96 -18.69 16.74
C LEU A 474 13.06 -19.95 17.62
N GLN A 475 11.95 -20.64 17.88
CA GLN A 475 11.94 -21.86 18.69
C GLN A 475 12.78 -22.99 18.07
N GLU A 476 12.64 -23.23 16.76
CA GLU A 476 13.40 -24.28 16.08
C GLU A 476 14.91 -24.03 16.14
N SER A 477 15.34 -22.78 16.00
CA SER A 477 16.77 -22.43 15.97
C SER A 477 17.41 -22.21 17.34
N THR A 478 16.62 -21.92 18.38
CA THR A 478 17.13 -21.56 19.72
C THR A 478 16.71 -22.50 20.83
N GLN A 479 15.69 -23.35 20.59
CA GLN A 479 14.97 -24.14 21.60
C GLN A 479 14.17 -23.32 22.64
N ILE A 480 14.18 -22.00 22.54
CA ILE A 480 13.35 -21.13 23.39
C ILE A 480 11.87 -21.33 23.05
N GLN A 481 11.04 -21.64 24.06
CA GLN A 481 9.59 -21.74 23.89
C GLN A 481 9.03 -20.40 23.40
N SER A 482 8.49 -20.40 22.17
CA SER A 482 8.14 -19.17 21.47
C SER A 482 6.69 -19.15 21.01
N GLN A 483 6.07 -17.98 21.06
CA GLN A 483 4.71 -17.75 20.56
C GLN A 483 4.58 -16.41 19.85
N THR A 484 3.42 -16.10 19.28
CA THR A 484 3.19 -14.76 18.73
C THR A 484 3.13 -13.73 19.86
N LEU A 485 3.64 -12.52 19.61
CA LEU A 485 3.57 -11.42 20.56
C LEU A 485 2.12 -11.12 20.96
N HIS A 486 1.20 -11.18 19.99
CA HIS A 486 -0.23 -11.02 20.25
C HIS A 486 -0.78 -12.08 21.22
N SER A 487 -0.38 -13.35 21.07
CA SER A 487 -0.77 -14.43 21.98
C SER A 487 -0.22 -14.20 23.38
N LEU A 488 1.04 -13.79 23.50
CA LEU A 488 1.68 -13.49 24.78
C LEU A 488 0.97 -12.33 25.50
N ILE A 489 0.77 -11.20 24.82
CA ILE A 489 0.04 -10.04 25.38
C ILE A 489 -1.37 -10.45 25.82
N HIS A 490 -2.10 -11.22 25.01
CA HIS A 490 -3.42 -11.71 25.40
C HIS A 490 -3.37 -12.61 26.66
N GLN A 491 -2.38 -13.50 26.77
CA GLN A 491 -2.23 -14.35 27.95
C GLN A 491 -1.88 -13.55 29.21
N LEU A 492 -1.06 -12.51 29.09
CA LEU A 492 -0.73 -11.58 30.18
C LEU A 492 -1.97 -10.77 30.60
N ASN A 493 -2.71 -10.20 29.64
CA ASN A 493 -3.96 -9.48 29.89
C ASN A 493 -5.00 -10.35 30.62
N THR A 494 -5.10 -11.64 30.25
CA THR A 494 -6.05 -12.59 30.83
C THR A 494 -5.50 -13.35 32.04
N LYS A 495 -4.30 -13.00 32.52
CA LYS A 495 -3.62 -13.66 33.65
C LYS A 495 -3.48 -15.19 33.50
N LYS A 496 -3.42 -15.67 32.25
CA LYS A 496 -3.12 -17.09 31.94
C LYS A 496 -1.63 -17.39 32.03
N THR A 497 -0.80 -16.35 31.95
CA THR A 497 0.63 -16.39 32.17
C THR A 497 1.05 -15.11 32.86
N GLU A 498 2.22 -15.13 33.50
CA GLU A 498 2.83 -13.98 34.14
C GLU A 498 4.32 -13.95 33.79
N LEU A 499 4.89 -12.74 33.74
CA LEU A 499 6.34 -12.54 33.75
C LEU A 499 6.79 -12.37 35.19
N THR A 500 8.03 -12.74 35.48
CA THR A 500 8.64 -12.57 36.81
C THR A 500 10.02 -11.96 36.70
N ASN A 501 10.62 -11.62 37.84
CA ASN A 501 12.01 -11.14 37.90
C ASN A 501 13.06 -12.21 37.55
N ARG A 502 12.62 -13.44 37.24
CA ARG A 502 13.45 -14.53 36.71
C ARG A 502 13.28 -14.72 35.20
N THR A 503 12.39 -13.94 34.57
CA THR A 503 12.04 -14.13 33.17
C THR A 503 12.96 -13.33 32.25
N VAL A 504 13.50 -13.98 31.21
CA VAL A 504 14.17 -13.34 30.07
C VAL A 504 13.28 -13.51 28.84
N LEU A 505 12.72 -12.40 28.36
CA LEU A 505 11.87 -12.38 27.16
C LEU A 505 12.70 -11.97 25.94
N VAL A 506 12.89 -12.91 25.01
CA VAL A 506 13.54 -12.67 23.71
C VAL A 506 12.45 -12.36 22.67
N ILE A 507 12.52 -11.19 22.05
CA ILE A 507 11.58 -10.76 21.02
C ILE A 507 12.30 -10.66 19.68
N ASP A 508 11.99 -11.57 18.75
CA ASP A 508 12.57 -11.59 17.39
C ASP A 508 11.73 -10.79 16.39
N GLU A 509 12.37 -10.34 15.31
CA GLU A 509 11.82 -9.44 14.29
C GLU A 509 11.25 -8.14 14.91
N ALA A 510 11.89 -7.64 15.96
CA ALA A 510 11.44 -6.48 16.72
C ALA A 510 11.39 -5.18 15.90
N GLY A 511 12.15 -5.12 14.80
CA GLY A 511 12.11 -4.01 13.83
C GLY A 511 10.75 -3.81 13.16
N MET A 512 9.88 -4.84 13.16
CA MET A 512 8.54 -4.78 12.58
C MET A 512 7.42 -4.53 13.60
N ILE A 513 7.73 -4.42 14.89
CA ILE A 513 6.73 -4.23 15.94
C ILE A 513 6.34 -2.75 15.99
N GLY A 514 5.04 -2.46 15.98
CA GLY A 514 4.52 -1.10 16.14
C GLY A 514 4.65 -0.57 17.58
N SER A 515 4.69 0.75 17.75
CA SER A 515 4.96 1.44 19.03
C SER A 515 4.02 0.96 20.16
N LYS A 516 2.73 0.83 19.86
CA LYS A 516 1.71 0.43 20.86
C LYS A 516 1.91 -0.99 21.41
N GLN A 517 2.16 -1.96 20.53
CA GLN A 517 2.39 -3.35 20.96
C GLN A 517 3.69 -3.48 21.73
N LEU A 518 4.74 -2.76 21.31
CA LEU A 518 6.02 -2.76 22.02
C LEU A 518 5.88 -2.14 23.41
N SER A 519 5.16 -1.01 23.56
CA SER A 519 4.91 -0.40 24.87
C SER A 519 4.22 -1.37 25.81
N GLN A 520 3.14 -2.02 25.36
CA GLN A 520 2.38 -2.94 26.19
C GLN A 520 3.25 -4.08 26.74
N ILE A 521 4.12 -4.69 25.91
CA ILE A 521 4.96 -5.78 26.39
C ILE A 521 6.10 -5.30 27.29
N LEU A 522 6.66 -4.11 27.03
CA LEU A 522 7.68 -3.52 27.89
C LEU A 522 7.10 -3.09 29.25
N ASP A 523 5.85 -2.62 29.31
CA ASP A 523 5.14 -2.33 30.56
C ASP A 523 5.02 -3.58 31.44
N TYR A 524 4.61 -4.71 30.85
CA TYR A 524 4.56 -5.99 31.55
C TYR A 524 5.93 -6.45 32.04
N ALA A 525 6.97 -6.25 31.23
CA ALA A 525 8.32 -6.63 31.61
C ALA A 525 8.88 -5.73 32.72
N GLU A 526 8.61 -4.42 32.69
CA GLU A 526 9.01 -3.48 33.74
C GLU A 526 8.33 -3.83 35.07
N GLN A 527 7.01 -4.01 35.07
CA GLN A 527 6.24 -4.37 36.28
C GLN A 527 6.72 -5.68 36.93
N ALA A 528 7.14 -6.64 36.11
CA ALA A 528 7.67 -7.91 36.57
C ALA A 528 9.17 -7.86 36.90
N HIS A 529 9.87 -6.77 36.61
CA HIS A 529 11.32 -6.68 36.54
C HIS A 529 11.96 -7.76 35.64
N ALA A 530 11.26 -8.20 34.59
CA ALA A 530 11.75 -9.20 33.64
C ALA A 530 12.71 -8.56 32.62
N LYS A 531 13.79 -9.26 32.26
CA LYS A 531 14.69 -8.80 31.19
C LYS A 531 14.03 -8.98 29.82
N VAL A 532 14.25 -8.01 28.93
CA VAL A 532 13.85 -8.07 27.52
C VAL A 532 15.07 -7.97 26.61
N VAL A 533 15.14 -8.83 25.60
CA VAL A 533 16.14 -8.77 24.52
C VAL A 533 15.40 -8.60 23.20
N LEU A 534 15.48 -7.40 22.62
CA LEU A 534 14.92 -7.11 21.31
C LEU A 534 15.95 -7.48 20.23
N VAL A 535 15.54 -8.33 19.30
CA VAL A 535 16.38 -8.79 18.19
C VAL A 535 15.67 -8.45 16.89
N GLY A 536 16.38 -7.84 15.96
CA GLY A 536 15.79 -7.46 14.68
C GLY A 536 16.72 -6.66 13.81
N ASP A 537 16.16 -6.10 12.75
CA ASP A 537 16.89 -5.30 11.78
C ASP A 537 16.02 -4.14 11.30
N HIS A 538 16.40 -2.91 11.65
CA HIS A 538 15.64 -1.72 11.25
C HIS A 538 15.77 -1.39 9.76
N GLN A 539 16.68 -2.06 9.04
CA GLN A 539 16.89 -1.92 7.59
C GLN A 539 16.00 -2.87 6.77
N GLN A 540 15.30 -3.81 7.42
CA GLN A 540 14.31 -4.68 6.77
C GLN A 540 12.94 -3.98 6.65
N LEU A 541 11.94 -4.74 6.22
CA LEU A 541 10.56 -4.28 6.09
C LEU A 541 10.08 -3.60 7.37
N GLN A 542 9.38 -2.48 7.19
CA GLN A 542 8.91 -1.66 8.29
C GLN A 542 7.62 -2.21 8.90
N PRO A 543 7.28 -1.83 10.16
CA PRO A 543 5.99 -2.15 10.76
C PRO A 543 4.83 -1.70 9.87
N VAL A 544 3.75 -2.47 9.83
CA VAL A 544 2.49 -1.99 9.22
C VAL A 544 1.89 -0.88 10.07
N ASP A 545 1.92 -1.05 11.39
CA ASP A 545 1.42 -0.09 12.37
C ASP A 545 2.36 1.11 12.54
N ALA A 546 1.92 2.20 13.20
CA ALA A 546 2.82 3.27 13.63
C ALA A 546 4.04 2.69 14.38
N GLY A 547 5.24 3.15 14.07
CA GLY A 547 6.45 2.43 14.46
C GLY A 547 7.75 3.15 14.11
N GLY A 548 8.87 2.42 14.14
CA GLY A 548 10.22 3.00 14.09
C GLY A 548 10.90 3.02 15.46
N VAL A 549 10.20 2.62 16.52
CA VAL A 549 10.72 2.66 17.90
C VAL A 549 11.90 1.70 18.12
N PHE A 550 11.97 0.55 17.44
CA PHE A 550 13.17 -0.31 17.52
C PHE A 550 14.44 0.45 17.12
N ARG A 551 14.40 1.23 16.02
CA ARG A 551 15.52 2.10 15.61
C ARG A 551 15.78 3.16 16.68
N LEU A 552 14.73 3.84 17.14
CA LEU A 552 14.84 4.91 18.14
C LEU A 552 15.54 4.41 19.41
N LEU A 553 15.10 3.26 19.94
CA LEU A 553 15.69 2.64 21.12
C LEU A 553 17.14 2.19 20.85
N ALA A 554 17.42 1.57 19.70
CA ALA A 554 18.77 1.17 19.33
C ALA A 554 19.75 2.36 19.29
N GLN A 555 19.32 3.48 18.69
CA GLN A 555 20.12 4.71 18.60
C GLN A 555 20.38 5.36 19.96
N ASN A 556 19.47 5.20 20.94
CA ASN A 556 19.57 5.84 22.25
C ASN A 556 20.21 4.97 23.35
N LEU A 557 20.00 3.65 23.31
CA LEU A 557 20.54 2.72 24.32
C LEU A 557 21.88 2.10 23.90
N GLY A 558 22.19 2.15 22.60
CA GLY A 558 23.20 1.29 21.98
C GLY A 558 22.66 -0.13 21.73
N TYR A 559 23.40 -0.89 20.93
CA TYR A 559 23.04 -2.25 20.54
C TYR A 559 24.30 -3.05 20.20
N ALA A 560 24.20 -4.38 20.30
CA ALA A 560 25.16 -5.27 19.68
C ALA A 560 24.82 -5.47 18.20
N SER A 561 25.82 -5.39 17.31
CA SER A 561 25.62 -5.50 15.86
C SER A 561 26.18 -6.82 15.33
N LEU A 562 25.36 -7.53 14.54
CA LEU A 562 25.78 -8.68 13.74
C LEU A 562 25.65 -8.32 12.27
N GLN A 563 26.78 -8.19 11.56
CA GLN A 563 26.85 -7.74 10.17
C GLN A 563 27.51 -8.77 9.25
N ASN A 564 28.27 -9.72 9.78
CA ASN A 564 28.99 -10.69 8.96
C ASN A 564 28.04 -11.80 8.47
N ILE A 565 27.45 -11.58 7.29
CA ILE A 565 26.50 -12.51 6.69
C ILE A 565 27.20 -13.85 6.35
N GLN A 566 26.69 -14.94 6.91
CA GLN A 566 27.18 -16.30 6.67
C GLN A 566 26.28 -17.09 5.70
N ARG A 567 25.10 -16.55 5.37
CA ARG A 567 24.09 -17.25 4.54
C ARG A 567 24.56 -17.44 3.09
N GLN A 568 25.00 -16.38 2.43
CA GLN A 568 25.44 -16.48 1.04
C GLN A 568 26.80 -17.17 0.97
N LYS A 569 26.97 -18.11 0.03
CA LYS A 569 28.25 -18.82 -0.14
C LYS A 569 29.33 -17.93 -0.75
N GLU A 570 28.97 -17.19 -1.79
CA GLU A 570 29.89 -16.34 -2.55
C GLU A 570 30.01 -14.93 -1.96
N LEU A 571 31.22 -14.37 -2.03
CA LEU A 571 31.50 -13.01 -1.54
C LEU A 571 30.75 -11.92 -2.33
N ALA A 572 30.51 -12.16 -3.62
CA ALA A 572 29.81 -11.21 -4.48
C ALA A 572 28.33 -11.09 -4.06
N ASP A 573 27.64 -12.20 -3.81
CA ASP A 573 26.24 -12.20 -3.37
C ASP A 573 26.09 -11.57 -1.97
N ARG A 574 27.06 -11.77 -1.06
CA ARG A 574 27.10 -11.03 0.22
C ARG A 574 27.19 -9.52 0.00
N LYS A 575 28.05 -9.07 -0.91
CA LYS A 575 28.20 -7.63 -1.23
C LYS A 575 26.92 -7.04 -1.80
N ILE A 576 26.23 -7.74 -2.70
CA ILE A 576 24.93 -7.32 -3.24
C ILE A 576 23.94 -7.05 -2.11
N VAL A 577 23.80 -8.01 -1.19
CA VAL A 577 22.88 -7.90 -0.05
C VAL A 577 23.22 -6.70 0.84
N MET A 578 24.51 -6.48 1.14
CA MET A 578 24.96 -5.33 1.93
C MET A 578 24.77 -3.98 1.22
N GLN A 579 25.02 -3.93 -0.09
CA GLN A 579 24.84 -2.72 -0.90
C GLN A 579 23.37 -2.34 -0.98
N LEU A 580 22.46 -3.29 -1.18
CA LEU A 580 21.02 -3.03 -1.12
C LEU A 580 20.58 -2.57 0.28
N ALA A 581 21.04 -3.22 1.35
CA ALA A 581 20.71 -2.82 2.72
C ALA A 581 21.14 -1.37 3.05
N SER A 582 22.29 -0.95 2.52
CA SER A 582 22.84 0.39 2.74
C SER A 582 22.36 1.45 1.74
N GLY A 583 21.52 1.08 0.77
CA GLY A 583 21.00 1.99 -0.26
C GLY A 583 21.98 2.28 -1.40
N GLN A 584 23.07 1.53 -1.51
CA GLN A 584 24.03 1.59 -2.63
C GLN A 584 23.49 0.79 -3.83
N SER A 585 22.26 1.09 -4.26
CA SER A 585 21.50 0.32 -5.26
C SER A 585 22.23 0.22 -6.60
N GLN A 586 22.85 1.30 -7.08
CA GLN A 586 23.61 1.30 -8.32
C GLN A 586 24.73 0.26 -8.32
N GLN A 587 25.53 0.21 -7.25
CA GLN A 587 26.64 -0.72 -7.14
C GLN A 587 26.17 -2.18 -7.07
N ALA A 588 25.04 -2.42 -6.39
CA ALA A 588 24.41 -3.74 -6.34
C ALA A 588 23.92 -4.17 -7.73
N LEU A 589 23.23 -3.29 -8.46
CA LEU A 589 22.73 -3.55 -9.81
C LEU A 589 23.87 -3.81 -10.80
N ASP A 590 24.97 -3.05 -10.72
CA ASP A 590 26.15 -3.26 -11.56
C ASP A 590 26.78 -4.64 -11.31
N LEU A 591 26.87 -5.05 -10.05
CA LEU A 591 27.40 -6.37 -9.68
C LEU A 591 26.46 -7.50 -10.13
N MET A 592 25.14 -7.34 -9.98
CA MET A 592 24.14 -8.28 -10.49
C MET A 592 24.24 -8.44 -12.01
N ARG A 593 24.38 -7.34 -12.78
CA ARG A 593 24.58 -7.41 -14.24
C ARG A 593 25.84 -8.19 -14.58
N LYS A 594 26.94 -7.92 -13.87
CA LYS A 594 28.23 -8.59 -14.10
C LYS A 594 28.19 -10.09 -13.84
N GLN A 595 27.36 -10.54 -12.88
CA GLN A 595 27.12 -11.96 -12.60
C GLN A 595 26.06 -12.61 -13.50
N GLY A 596 25.32 -11.83 -14.31
CA GLY A 596 24.19 -12.34 -15.08
C GLY A 596 22.91 -12.59 -14.24
N ASN A 597 22.81 -11.93 -13.08
CA ASN A 597 21.69 -12.07 -12.14
C ASN A 597 20.63 -10.97 -12.28
N LEU A 598 20.84 -9.95 -13.12
CA LEU A 598 19.81 -8.98 -13.51
C LEU A 598 19.34 -9.28 -14.94
N HIS A 599 18.08 -9.65 -15.09
CA HIS A 599 17.44 -10.01 -16.34
C HIS A 599 16.44 -8.93 -16.76
N VAL A 600 16.70 -8.30 -17.90
CA VAL A 600 15.83 -7.27 -18.48
C VAL A 600 15.15 -7.85 -19.70
N GLN A 601 13.82 -7.72 -19.78
CA GLN A 601 13.04 -8.10 -20.96
C GLN A 601 12.30 -6.88 -21.53
N PRO A 602 11.92 -6.87 -22.81
CA PRO A 602 11.21 -5.73 -23.40
C PRO A 602 9.89 -5.40 -22.68
N THR A 603 9.13 -6.42 -22.27
CA THR A 603 7.80 -6.25 -21.64
C THR A 603 7.65 -7.04 -20.34
N GLN A 604 6.69 -6.64 -19.49
CA GLN A 604 6.39 -7.34 -18.23
C GLN A 604 5.97 -8.81 -18.44
N GLU A 605 5.20 -9.10 -19.48
CA GLU A 605 4.78 -10.45 -19.83
C GLU A 605 5.99 -11.34 -20.17
N GLU A 606 6.93 -10.84 -20.97
CA GLU A 606 8.16 -11.55 -21.29
C GLU A 606 9.05 -11.71 -20.06
N THR A 607 9.10 -10.71 -19.17
CA THR A 607 9.79 -10.81 -17.86
C THR A 607 9.24 -11.98 -17.04
N ILE A 608 7.92 -12.08 -16.89
CA ILE A 608 7.25 -13.17 -16.14
C ILE A 608 7.55 -14.52 -16.79
N ARG A 609 7.39 -14.61 -18.12
CA ARG A 609 7.68 -15.84 -18.87
C ARG A 609 9.12 -16.30 -18.65
N LYS A 610 10.09 -15.39 -18.80
CA LYS A 610 11.51 -15.68 -18.61
C LYS A 610 11.83 -16.10 -17.19
N LEU A 611 11.27 -15.42 -16.19
CA LEU A 611 11.42 -15.79 -14.77
C LEU A 611 10.92 -17.21 -14.51
N VAL A 612 9.70 -17.54 -14.96
CA VAL A 612 9.12 -18.88 -14.76
C VAL A 612 9.90 -19.95 -15.53
N GLU A 613 10.42 -19.64 -16.72
CA GLU A 613 11.29 -20.55 -17.48
C GLU A 613 12.58 -20.86 -16.73
N ASP A 614 13.24 -19.85 -16.16
CA ASP A 614 14.47 -20.03 -15.39
C ASP A 614 14.21 -20.76 -14.07
N TRP A 615 13.16 -20.39 -13.35
CA TRP A 615 12.71 -21.12 -12.15
C TRP A 615 12.47 -22.60 -12.44
N TRP A 616 11.75 -22.87 -13.53
CA TRP A 616 11.45 -24.23 -13.96
C TRP A 616 12.71 -25.00 -14.34
N LYS A 617 13.62 -24.36 -15.09
CA LYS A 617 14.91 -24.94 -15.46
C LYS A 617 15.70 -25.33 -14.21
N THR A 618 15.84 -24.44 -13.23
CA THR A 618 16.52 -24.72 -11.96
C THR A 618 15.84 -25.86 -11.21
N LYS A 619 14.50 -25.90 -11.16
CA LYS A 619 13.76 -26.96 -10.50
C LYS A 619 14.00 -28.35 -11.12
N ILE A 620 14.22 -28.43 -12.42
CA ILE A 620 14.52 -29.68 -13.14
C ILE A 620 16.00 -30.06 -13.04
N GLU A 621 16.91 -29.10 -13.20
CA GLU A 621 18.34 -29.34 -13.16
C GLU A 621 18.85 -29.60 -11.72
N GLN A 622 18.17 -29.02 -10.72
CA GLN A 622 18.53 -29.14 -9.30
C GLN A 622 17.30 -29.48 -8.43
N PRO A 623 16.73 -30.70 -8.52
CA PRO A 623 15.49 -31.05 -7.82
C PRO A 623 15.57 -30.99 -6.29
N SER A 624 16.78 -31.10 -5.72
CA SER A 624 17.03 -30.98 -4.28
C SER A 624 17.20 -29.55 -3.79
N ALA A 625 17.41 -28.59 -4.72
CA ALA A 625 17.57 -27.18 -4.36
C ALA A 625 16.20 -26.56 -4.08
N SER A 626 16.10 -25.88 -2.94
CA SER A 626 14.92 -25.09 -2.61
C SER A 626 14.88 -23.81 -3.44
N THR A 627 13.72 -23.53 -4.05
CA THR A 627 13.51 -22.35 -4.90
C THR A 627 12.38 -21.47 -4.35
N LEU A 628 12.43 -20.17 -4.65
CA LEU A 628 11.38 -19.23 -4.26
C LEU A 628 11.20 -18.14 -5.32
N MET A 629 9.97 -17.97 -5.81
CA MET A 629 9.61 -16.79 -6.59
C MET A 629 9.03 -15.70 -5.68
N LEU A 630 9.45 -14.45 -5.88
CA LEU A 630 9.05 -13.30 -5.09
C LEU A 630 8.50 -12.19 -5.97
N ALA A 631 7.44 -11.54 -5.51
CA ALA A 631 6.91 -10.33 -6.13
C ALA A 631 6.32 -9.36 -5.10
N GLY A 632 6.20 -8.08 -5.50
CA GLY A 632 5.79 -6.99 -4.61
C GLY A 632 4.28 -6.89 -4.43
N THR A 633 3.51 -7.09 -5.51
CA THR A 633 2.06 -6.86 -5.52
C THR A 633 1.28 -8.17 -5.60
N ARG A 634 0.00 -8.14 -5.19
CA ARG A 634 -0.88 -9.32 -5.22
C ARG A 634 -1.17 -9.82 -6.63
N SER A 635 -1.34 -8.91 -7.58
CA SER A 635 -1.62 -9.34 -8.95
C SER A 635 -0.34 -9.92 -9.58
N ASP A 636 0.86 -9.39 -9.32
CA ASP A 636 2.12 -10.00 -9.78
C ASP A 636 2.26 -11.44 -9.25
N LEU A 637 1.92 -11.65 -7.97
CA LEU A 637 1.92 -12.98 -7.36
C LEU A 637 0.93 -13.92 -8.03
N TYR A 638 -0.28 -13.44 -8.31
CA TYR A 638 -1.28 -14.23 -9.01
C TYR A 638 -0.73 -14.72 -10.35
N GLN A 639 -0.10 -13.85 -11.13
CA GLN A 639 0.38 -14.20 -12.47
C GLN A 639 1.54 -15.16 -12.46
N LEU A 640 2.50 -14.93 -11.55
CA LEU A 640 3.60 -15.86 -11.35
C LEU A 640 3.07 -17.22 -10.95
N ASN A 641 2.08 -17.27 -10.06
CA ASN A 641 1.42 -18.51 -9.67
C ASN A 641 0.72 -19.20 -10.85
N GLN A 642 -0.05 -18.46 -11.66
CA GLN A 642 -0.73 -19.03 -12.83
C GLN A 642 0.25 -19.51 -13.90
N ALA A 643 1.28 -18.73 -14.21
CA ALA A 643 2.30 -19.08 -15.19
C ALA A 643 3.11 -20.30 -14.73
N ALA A 644 3.49 -20.36 -13.45
CA ALA A 644 4.16 -21.50 -12.85
C ALA A 644 3.28 -22.75 -12.84
N ARG A 645 2.00 -22.63 -12.47
CA ARG A 645 1.04 -23.74 -12.52
C ARG A 645 0.83 -24.25 -13.93
N LEU A 646 0.68 -23.37 -14.92
CA LEU A 646 0.57 -23.75 -16.32
C LEU A 646 1.81 -24.52 -16.79
N LYS A 647 3.00 -24.11 -16.35
CA LYS A 647 4.25 -24.84 -16.63
C LYS A 647 4.24 -26.23 -15.98
N MET A 648 3.86 -26.32 -14.71
CA MET A 648 3.72 -27.59 -13.98
C MET A 648 2.73 -28.55 -14.68
N HIS A 649 1.58 -28.03 -15.11
CA HIS A 649 0.56 -28.78 -15.84
C HIS A 649 1.09 -29.30 -17.19
N LYS A 650 1.66 -28.41 -18.03
CA LYS A 650 2.22 -28.79 -19.34
C LYS A 650 3.37 -29.79 -19.24
N SER A 651 4.06 -29.82 -18.10
CA SER A 651 5.14 -30.77 -17.82
C SER A 651 4.69 -32.04 -17.08
N GLY A 652 3.38 -32.26 -16.94
CA GLY A 652 2.81 -33.49 -16.36
C GLY A 652 3.09 -33.68 -14.87
N GLN A 653 3.39 -32.59 -14.14
CA GLN A 653 3.65 -32.65 -12.69
C GLN A 653 2.39 -32.50 -11.84
N LEU A 654 1.25 -32.19 -12.47
CA LEU A 654 -0.04 -32.06 -11.80
C LEU A 654 -0.92 -33.26 -12.10
N GLY A 655 -1.59 -33.76 -11.08
CA GLY A 655 -2.54 -34.87 -11.16
C GLY A 655 -3.97 -34.39 -11.37
N ALA A 656 -4.93 -35.12 -10.77
CA ALA A 656 -6.34 -34.76 -10.82
C ALA A 656 -6.58 -33.34 -10.27
N SER A 657 -7.42 -32.57 -10.96
CA SER A 657 -7.79 -31.21 -10.58
C SER A 657 -9.25 -31.08 -10.17
N CYS A 658 -9.54 -30.02 -9.43
CA CYS A 658 -10.87 -29.62 -9.02
C CYS A 658 -10.96 -28.10 -9.00
N GLU A 659 -12.13 -27.57 -9.35
CA GLU A 659 -12.45 -26.15 -9.16
C GLU A 659 -13.21 -25.98 -7.86
N VAL A 660 -12.74 -25.07 -7.02
CA VAL A 660 -13.27 -24.84 -5.68
C VAL A 660 -13.32 -23.36 -5.37
N GLU A 661 -14.29 -22.98 -4.56
CA GLU A 661 -14.39 -21.62 -4.04
C GLU A 661 -13.40 -21.42 -2.87
N THR A 662 -12.70 -20.29 -2.90
CA THR A 662 -11.74 -19.89 -1.87
C THR A 662 -12.08 -18.50 -1.36
N ILE A 663 -11.80 -18.26 -0.07
CA ILE A 663 -12.04 -16.97 0.57
C ILE A 663 -10.72 -16.33 0.97
N HIS A 664 -10.49 -15.10 0.50
CA HIS A 664 -9.36 -14.30 0.95
C HIS A 664 -9.79 -12.88 1.28
N LYS A 665 -9.73 -12.49 2.56
CA LYS A 665 -10.23 -11.21 3.09
C LYS A 665 -11.68 -10.93 2.65
N ASP A 666 -12.56 -11.91 2.86
CA ASP A 666 -14.00 -11.84 2.58
C ASP A 666 -14.36 -11.71 1.09
N VAL A 667 -13.37 -11.87 0.20
CA VAL A 667 -13.58 -12.00 -1.25
C VAL A 667 -13.62 -13.48 -1.60
N HIS A 668 -14.73 -13.88 -2.20
CA HIS A 668 -14.95 -15.22 -2.74
C HIS A 668 -14.40 -15.30 -4.17
N SER A 669 -13.60 -16.34 -4.46
CA SER A 669 -13.09 -16.58 -5.81
C SER A 669 -12.98 -18.07 -6.10
N PHE A 670 -13.46 -18.48 -7.28
CA PHE A 670 -13.25 -19.83 -7.79
C PHE A 670 -11.81 -19.98 -8.29
N ARG A 671 -11.18 -21.08 -7.90
CA ARG A 671 -9.81 -21.42 -8.26
C ARG A 671 -9.70 -22.90 -8.54
N GLU A 672 -8.89 -23.25 -9.51
CA GLU A 672 -8.56 -24.63 -9.82
C GLU A 672 -7.34 -25.06 -9.01
N PHE A 673 -7.43 -26.19 -8.30
CA PHE A 673 -6.30 -26.85 -7.63
C PHE A 673 -6.17 -28.29 -8.11
N ALA A 674 -4.95 -28.78 -8.19
CA ALA A 674 -4.60 -30.13 -8.60
C ALA A 674 -3.62 -30.79 -7.62
N VAL A 675 -3.67 -32.12 -7.54
CA VAL A 675 -2.64 -32.88 -6.81
C VAL A 675 -1.26 -32.52 -7.37
N GLY A 676 -0.33 -32.17 -6.48
CA GLY A 676 1.00 -31.63 -6.83
C GLY A 676 1.11 -30.11 -6.75
N ASP A 677 -0.01 -29.38 -6.61
CA ASP A 677 0.02 -27.92 -6.43
C ASP A 677 0.65 -27.52 -5.10
N GLN A 678 1.35 -26.39 -5.11
CA GLN A 678 1.83 -25.73 -3.89
C GLN A 678 0.74 -24.80 -3.37
N ILE A 679 0.32 -25.01 -2.13
CA ILE A 679 -0.77 -24.28 -1.47
C ILE A 679 -0.23 -23.36 -0.38
N LEU A 680 -0.77 -22.15 -0.32
CA LEU A 680 -0.57 -21.13 0.70
C LEU A 680 -1.82 -21.06 1.60
N PHE A 681 -1.65 -21.23 2.90
CA PHE A 681 -2.71 -21.01 3.88
C PHE A 681 -2.80 -19.52 4.22
N CYS A 682 -3.99 -18.92 4.07
CA CYS A 682 -4.19 -17.47 4.19
C CYS A 682 -4.86 -17.01 5.49
N LYS A 683 -5.29 -17.93 6.37
CA LYS A 683 -5.92 -17.62 7.66
C LYS A 683 -5.42 -18.59 8.73
N ASN A 684 -5.29 -18.11 9.97
CA ASN A 684 -4.98 -18.98 11.09
C ASN A 684 -6.20 -19.88 11.39
N GLN A 685 -5.98 -21.19 11.60
CA GLN A 685 -7.01 -22.10 12.07
C GLN A 685 -6.45 -23.03 13.17
N ARG A 686 -6.72 -22.65 14.42
CA ARG A 686 -6.10 -23.25 15.61
C ARG A 686 -6.42 -24.75 15.76
N ARG A 687 -7.64 -25.18 15.43
CA ARG A 687 -8.06 -26.59 15.55
C ARG A 687 -7.27 -27.52 14.61
N LEU A 688 -6.90 -27.01 13.44
CA LEU A 688 -6.13 -27.74 12.43
C LEU A 688 -4.61 -27.52 12.57
N GLY A 689 -4.19 -26.67 13.53
CA GLY A 689 -2.80 -26.26 13.66
C GLY A 689 -2.27 -25.54 12.41
N ILE A 690 -3.14 -24.88 11.65
CA ILE A 690 -2.80 -24.12 10.44
C ILE A 690 -2.45 -22.70 10.83
N THR A 691 -1.33 -22.21 10.31
CA THR A 691 -0.88 -20.83 10.47
C THR A 691 -0.96 -20.08 9.14
N ASN A 692 -1.38 -18.81 9.18
CA ASN A 692 -1.35 -17.93 8.01
C ASN A 692 0.10 -17.76 7.53
N GLY A 693 0.34 -18.06 6.27
CA GLY A 693 1.67 -18.11 5.67
C GLY A 693 2.27 -19.51 5.60
N ASP A 694 1.63 -20.54 6.17
CA ASP A 694 2.05 -21.93 5.95
C ASP A 694 1.97 -22.26 4.46
N VAL A 695 2.96 -23.01 3.99
CA VAL A 695 3.04 -23.53 2.62
C VAL A 695 3.15 -25.05 2.66
N GLY A 696 2.49 -25.72 1.72
CA GLY A 696 2.57 -27.16 1.55
C GLY A 696 2.23 -27.63 0.14
N ILE A 697 2.39 -28.93 -0.10
CA ILE A 697 2.07 -29.59 -1.37
C ILE A 697 0.77 -30.37 -1.22
N LEU A 698 -0.17 -30.16 -2.13
CA LEU A 698 -1.41 -30.92 -2.17
C LEU A 698 -1.13 -32.36 -2.63
N LYS A 699 -1.40 -33.34 -1.77
CA LYS A 699 -1.13 -34.76 -2.05
C LYS A 699 -2.36 -35.52 -2.50
N HIS A 700 -3.51 -35.22 -1.92
CA HIS A 700 -4.75 -35.90 -2.24
C HIS A 700 -5.92 -34.93 -2.29
N ILE A 701 -6.79 -35.15 -3.27
CA ILE A 701 -8.10 -34.51 -3.43
C ILE A 701 -9.14 -35.63 -3.46
N GLN A 702 -10.19 -35.51 -2.66
CA GLN A 702 -11.34 -36.42 -2.70
C GLN A 702 -12.62 -35.67 -2.34
N ILE A 703 -13.79 -36.23 -2.68
CA ILE A 703 -15.09 -35.72 -2.22
C ILE A 703 -15.52 -36.59 -1.05
N ASN A 704 -15.89 -35.97 0.07
CA ASN A 704 -16.40 -36.70 1.23
C ASN A 704 -17.87 -37.07 1.09
N GLN A 705 -18.39 -37.84 2.05
CA GLN A 705 -19.79 -38.31 2.06
C GLN A 705 -20.83 -37.17 2.05
N ASN A 706 -20.43 -35.95 2.44
CA ASN A 706 -21.30 -34.78 2.47
C ASN A 706 -21.21 -33.94 1.18
N GLY A 707 -20.49 -34.41 0.16
CA GLY A 707 -20.30 -33.69 -1.11
C GLY A 707 -19.24 -32.59 -1.08
N ASN A 708 -18.51 -32.41 0.03
CA ASN A 708 -17.46 -31.40 0.13
C ASN A 708 -16.10 -31.95 -0.30
N TRP A 709 -15.32 -31.12 -0.99
CA TRP A 709 -13.92 -31.43 -1.29
C TRP A 709 -13.09 -31.54 -0.01
N GLN A 710 -12.28 -32.61 0.09
CA GLN A 710 -11.31 -32.86 1.14
C GLN A 710 -9.90 -32.83 0.56
N PHE A 711 -9.07 -32.02 1.18
CA PHE A 711 -7.69 -31.78 0.79
C PHE A 711 -6.77 -32.36 1.85
N GLN A 712 -5.75 -33.09 1.41
CA GLN A 712 -4.62 -33.50 2.23
C GLN A 712 -3.35 -32.81 1.75
N VAL A 713 -2.77 -31.94 2.59
CA VAL A 713 -1.61 -31.11 2.25
C VAL A 713 -0.43 -31.48 3.15
N GLU A 714 0.69 -31.85 2.54
CA GLU A 714 1.97 -32.03 3.23
C GLU A 714 2.66 -30.67 3.36
N ARG A 715 2.77 -30.13 4.57
CA ARG A 715 3.40 -28.82 4.79
C ARG A 715 4.91 -28.93 4.81
N ASN A 716 5.60 -27.81 4.56
CA ASN A 716 7.06 -27.73 4.57
C ASN A 716 7.72 -28.11 5.92
N ASN A 717 6.96 -28.17 7.01
CA ASN A 717 7.43 -28.66 8.31
C ASN A 717 7.31 -30.20 8.47
N GLY A 718 6.98 -30.92 7.39
CA GLY A 718 6.79 -32.37 7.37
C GLY A 718 5.46 -32.85 7.97
N LYS A 719 4.59 -31.95 8.44
CA LYS A 719 3.29 -32.32 9.00
C LYS A 719 2.20 -32.25 7.92
N THR A 720 1.47 -33.34 7.77
CA THR A 720 0.27 -33.39 6.94
C THR A 720 -0.91 -32.74 7.66
N VAL A 721 -1.73 -32.01 6.91
CA VAL A 721 -3.01 -31.47 7.37
C VAL A 721 -4.12 -31.88 6.43
N GLU A 722 -5.25 -32.29 7.01
CA GLU A 722 -6.46 -32.64 6.29
C GLU A 722 -7.57 -31.66 6.64
N PHE A 723 -8.25 -31.15 5.61
CA PHE A 723 -9.35 -30.22 5.79
C PHE A 723 -10.41 -30.36 4.70
N SER A 724 -11.63 -29.95 5.04
CA SER A 724 -12.76 -29.88 4.11
C SER A 724 -12.91 -28.44 3.63
N LEU A 725 -12.96 -28.23 2.31
CA LEU A 725 -13.20 -26.93 1.69
C LEU A 725 -14.67 -26.52 1.86
N THR A 726 -14.93 -25.79 2.93
CA THR A 726 -16.25 -25.25 3.31
C THR A 726 -16.07 -24.13 4.32
N ASP A 727 -16.97 -23.16 4.30
CA ASP A 727 -17.12 -22.11 5.31
C ASP A 727 -17.98 -22.54 6.51
N ASN A 728 -18.60 -23.73 6.47
CA ASN A 728 -19.48 -24.21 7.53
C ASN A 728 -18.71 -24.52 8.82
N GLU A 729 -18.68 -23.56 9.74
CA GLU A 729 -17.94 -23.63 11.00
C GLU A 729 -18.35 -24.79 11.93
N ASN A 730 -19.52 -25.40 11.69
CA ASN A 730 -19.94 -26.60 12.43
C ASN A 730 -19.11 -27.84 12.08
N ILE A 731 -18.46 -27.84 10.92
CA ILE A 731 -17.56 -28.90 10.50
C ILE A 731 -16.18 -28.64 11.12
N LYS A 732 -15.70 -29.55 11.98
CA LYS A 732 -14.41 -29.39 12.67
C LYS A 732 -13.22 -29.22 11.73
N SER A 733 -13.31 -29.79 10.53
CA SER A 733 -12.30 -29.71 9.47
C SER A 733 -12.53 -28.58 8.46
N ALA A 734 -13.48 -27.67 8.68
CA ALA A 734 -13.79 -26.59 7.75
C ALA A 734 -12.62 -25.61 7.59
N TYR A 735 -12.22 -25.40 6.35
CA TYR A 735 -11.22 -24.42 5.97
C TYR A 735 -11.28 -24.12 4.47
N ASN A 736 -11.31 -22.85 4.06
CA ASN A 736 -11.42 -22.43 2.66
C ASN A 736 -10.52 -21.24 2.28
N ALA A 737 -9.63 -20.83 3.18
CA ALA A 737 -8.72 -19.71 2.98
C ALA A 737 -7.37 -20.18 2.43
N ILE A 738 -7.35 -20.64 1.18
CA ILE A 738 -6.16 -21.12 0.46
C ILE A 738 -5.89 -20.33 -0.83
N ASP A 739 -4.64 -20.30 -1.26
CA ASP A 739 -4.20 -19.78 -2.57
C ASP A 739 -2.99 -20.58 -3.08
N HIS A 740 -2.49 -20.31 -4.29
CA HIS A 740 -1.27 -20.92 -4.81
C HIS A 740 0.00 -20.32 -4.16
N ALA A 741 1.05 -21.14 -4.02
CA ALA A 741 2.28 -20.78 -3.31
C ALA A 741 3.57 -20.91 -4.14
N TYR A 742 3.48 -21.00 -5.47
CA TYR A 742 4.67 -21.00 -6.32
C TYR A 742 5.46 -19.68 -6.21
N ALA A 743 4.75 -18.57 -6.03
CA ALA A 743 5.30 -17.26 -5.73
C ALA A 743 4.70 -16.69 -4.44
N LEU A 744 5.52 -16.01 -3.63
CA LEU A 744 5.12 -15.40 -2.36
C LEU A 744 5.48 -13.91 -2.31
N SER A 745 4.68 -13.12 -1.60
CA SER A 745 5.08 -11.75 -1.28
C SER A 745 6.34 -11.74 -0.41
N VAL A 746 7.21 -10.74 -0.56
CA VAL A 746 8.41 -10.59 0.29
C VAL A 746 8.07 -10.51 1.78
N HIS A 747 6.94 -9.89 2.14
CA HIS A 747 6.45 -9.87 3.53
C HIS A 747 6.19 -11.28 4.09
N LYS A 748 5.55 -12.15 3.30
CA LYS A 748 5.28 -13.55 3.69
C LYS A 748 6.53 -14.44 3.64
N SER A 749 7.58 -14.04 2.92
CA SER A 749 8.85 -14.78 2.85
C SER A 749 9.86 -14.39 3.93
N GLN A 750 9.53 -13.43 4.79
CA GLN A 750 10.42 -13.02 5.86
C GLN A 750 10.69 -14.18 6.83
N GLY A 751 11.95 -14.31 7.24
CA GLY A 751 12.45 -15.47 7.97
C GLY A 751 12.73 -16.73 7.12
N MET A 752 12.22 -16.82 5.88
CA MET A 752 12.54 -17.95 4.99
C MET A 752 13.97 -17.86 4.45
N THR A 753 14.59 -19.01 4.21
CA THR A 753 15.88 -19.15 3.50
C THR A 753 15.74 -20.27 2.48
N VAL A 754 16.11 -20.00 1.24
CA VAL A 754 16.11 -20.97 0.13
C VAL A 754 17.48 -21.01 -0.53
N ASP A 755 17.72 -21.95 -1.43
CA ASP A 755 18.98 -22.02 -2.17
C ASP A 755 19.00 -20.99 -3.30
N GLN A 756 17.89 -20.87 -4.04
CA GLN A 756 17.75 -20.00 -5.21
C GLN A 756 16.48 -19.13 -5.11
N ALA A 757 16.61 -17.83 -5.41
CA ALA A 757 15.46 -16.91 -5.42
C ALA A 757 15.31 -16.19 -6.77
N PHE A 758 14.06 -16.01 -7.20
CA PHE A 758 13.68 -15.38 -8.46
C PHE A 758 12.73 -14.22 -8.16
N VAL A 759 13.17 -12.99 -8.37
CA VAL A 759 12.49 -11.78 -7.91
C VAL A 759 11.94 -11.02 -9.11
N LEU A 760 10.61 -10.90 -9.19
CA LEU A 760 9.95 -10.03 -10.15
C LEU A 760 9.93 -8.60 -9.60
N SER A 761 10.54 -7.70 -10.37
CA SER A 761 10.64 -6.26 -10.11
C SER A 761 9.62 -5.51 -10.95
N SER A 762 8.64 -4.88 -10.31
CA SER A 762 7.56 -4.12 -10.94
C SER A 762 7.49 -2.67 -10.42
N ASP A 763 6.62 -1.84 -11.00
CA ASP A 763 6.56 -0.39 -10.68
C ASP A 763 6.32 -0.09 -9.18
N MET A 764 5.67 -0.99 -8.44
CA MET A 764 5.30 -0.80 -7.05
C MET A 764 6.09 -1.73 -6.12
N MET A 765 6.32 -1.27 -4.88
CA MET A 765 6.96 -2.08 -3.81
C MET A 765 8.39 -2.55 -4.15
N MET A 766 9.26 -1.60 -4.53
CA MET A 766 10.68 -1.83 -4.84
C MET A 766 11.62 -0.92 -4.04
N ASP A 767 11.15 -0.44 -2.89
CA ASP A 767 11.98 0.35 -1.98
C ASP A 767 13.18 -0.46 -1.46
N ARG A 768 14.10 0.26 -0.80
CA ARG A 768 15.34 -0.29 -0.27
C ARG A 768 15.10 -1.48 0.65
N GLU A 769 14.19 -1.33 1.61
CA GLU A 769 13.86 -2.34 2.61
C GLU A 769 13.29 -3.62 1.95
N TRP A 770 12.40 -3.47 0.98
CA TRP A 770 11.85 -4.59 0.22
C TRP A 770 12.93 -5.33 -0.59
N SER A 771 13.77 -4.56 -1.31
CA SER A 771 14.82 -5.09 -2.18
C SER A 771 15.89 -5.84 -1.39
N TYR A 772 16.25 -5.31 -0.21
CA TYR A 772 17.14 -5.99 0.73
C TYR A 772 16.56 -7.31 1.23
N VAL A 773 15.29 -7.35 1.67
CA VAL A 773 14.68 -8.59 2.15
C VAL A 773 14.60 -9.62 1.02
N ALA A 774 14.25 -9.20 -0.21
CA ALA A 774 14.22 -10.08 -1.37
C ALA A 774 15.59 -10.69 -1.68
N ALA A 775 16.64 -9.86 -1.79
CA ALA A 775 18.01 -10.30 -2.09
C ALA A 775 18.61 -11.21 -1.00
N SER A 776 18.19 -11.03 0.25
CA SER A 776 18.74 -11.81 1.36
C SER A 776 18.16 -13.22 1.50
N ARG A 777 17.14 -13.62 0.72
CA ARG A 777 16.46 -14.92 0.88
C ARG A 777 17.28 -16.13 0.44
N ALA A 778 18.14 -15.98 -0.57
CA ALA A 778 18.87 -17.11 -1.18
C ALA A 778 20.24 -17.36 -0.52
N ARG A 779 20.68 -18.63 -0.48
CA ARG A 779 22.05 -19.03 -0.10
C ARG A 779 23.03 -18.95 -1.27
N ASP A 780 22.56 -19.25 -2.48
CA ASP A 780 23.40 -19.33 -3.65
C ASP A 780 23.25 -18.07 -4.51
N GLN A 781 22.18 -17.96 -5.30
CA GLN A 781 21.96 -16.79 -6.16
C GLN A 781 20.54 -16.23 -6.00
N THR A 782 20.44 -14.91 -6.14
CA THR A 782 19.16 -14.23 -6.32
C THR A 782 19.14 -13.58 -7.69
N HIS A 783 18.17 -13.96 -8.52
CA HIS A 783 17.96 -13.40 -9.85
C HIS A 783 16.85 -12.36 -9.81
N PHE A 784 17.13 -11.14 -10.27
CA PHE A 784 16.14 -10.07 -10.42
C PHE A 784 15.69 -9.98 -11.88
N TYR A 785 14.38 -9.88 -12.09
CA TYR A 785 13.75 -9.80 -13.40
C TYR A 785 12.92 -8.52 -13.50
N CYS A 786 13.14 -7.71 -14.52
CA CYS A 786 12.37 -6.49 -14.77
C CYS A 786 12.08 -6.31 -16.27
N SER A 787 11.16 -5.40 -16.59
CA SER A 787 11.00 -4.91 -17.96
C SER A 787 11.96 -3.75 -18.24
N ALA A 788 12.24 -3.46 -19.52
CA ALA A 788 13.08 -2.33 -19.93
C ALA A 788 12.54 -0.99 -19.41
N GLU A 789 11.22 -0.85 -19.28
CA GLU A 789 10.58 0.32 -18.66
C GLU A 789 10.99 0.45 -17.18
N ILE A 790 10.89 -0.63 -16.42
CA ILE A 790 11.20 -0.64 -14.98
C ILE A 790 12.70 -0.47 -14.72
N GLU A 791 13.56 -1.01 -15.60
CA GLU A 791 15.01 -0.92 -15.46
C GLU A 791 15.48 0.53 -15.22
N THR A 792 14.91 1.48 -15.97
CA THR A 792 15.27 2.91 -15.89
C THR A 792 14.99 3.54 -14.53
N GLN A 793 14.16 2.92 -13.69
CA GLN A 793 13.74 3.42 -12.39
C GLN A 793 14.32 2.60 -11.22
N LEU A 794 14.98 1.47 -11.48
CA LEU A 794 15.43 0.53 -10.45
C LEU A 794 16.38 1.17 -9.45
N GLU A 795 17.41 1.88 -9.94
CA GLU A 795 18.41 2.52 -9.10
C GLU A 795 17.75 3.46 -8.08
N MET A 796 16.92 4.38 -8.58
CA MET A 796 16.19 5.35 -7.77
C MET A 796 15.28 4.63 -6.77
N LYS A 797 14.42 3.72 -7.22
CA LYS A 797 13.42 3.07 -6.36
C LYS A 797 14.07 2.20 -5.28
N MET A 798 15.08 1.40 -5.62
CA MET A 798 15.80 0.55 -4.67
C MET A 798 16.68 1.36 -3.71
N GLY A 799 17.01 2.61 -4.04
CA GLY A 799 17.72 3.53 -3.15
C GLY A 799 16.80 4.27 -2.17
N LEU A 800 15.52 4.41 -2.50
CA LEU A 800 14.53 5.11 -1.66
C LEU A 800 14.20 4.28 -0.42
N SER A 801 14.49 4.83 0.76
CA SER A 801 14.08 4.24 2.02
C SER A 801 12.66 4.66 2.38
N ARG A 802 11.87 3.71 2.89
CA ARG A 802 10.58 3.97 3.53
C ARG A 802 10.63 3.75 5.04
N GLN A 803 11.81 3.92 5.63
CA GLN A 803 11.99 3.76 7.06
C GLN A 803 11.00 4.64 7.83
N LYS A 804 10.25 4.04 8.76
CA LYS A 804 9.27 4.79 9.54
C LYS A 804 9.96 5.73 10.52
N ASP A 805 9.36 6.90 10.65
CA ASP A 805 9.71 7.86 11.65
C ASP A 805 8.89 7.68 12.93
N THR A 806 9.39 8.30 13.99
CA THR A 806 8.76 8.46 15.28
C THR A 806 8.51 9.95 15.48
N SER A 807 7.53 10.30 16.31
CA SER A 807 7.30 11.68 16.73
C SER A 807 8.53 12.30 17.41
N LEU A 808 9.39 11.49 18.02
CA LEU A 808 10.64 11.90 18.66
C LEU A 808 11.80 12.17 17.69
N ASP A 809 11.64 11.90 16.39
CA ASP A 809 12.60 12.34 15.37
C ASP A 809 12.46 13.84 15.01
N TYR A 810 11.41 14.48 15.53
CA TYR A 810 11.03 15.86 15.19
C TYR A 810 11.04 16.75 16.44
N ALA A 811 11.29 18.05 16.22
CA ALA A 811 11.15 19.06 17.25
C ALA A 811 9.71 19.52 17.33
N VAL A 812 9.18 19.64 18.54
CA VAL A 812 7.87 20.26 18.79
C VAL A 812 7.99 21.76 18.55
N ILE A 813 7.13 22.27 17.66
CA ILE A 813 7.03 23.71 17.39
C ILE A 813 6.01 24.30 18.36
N ASN A 814 6.43 25.27 19.18
CA ASN A 814 5.49 25.99 20.04
C ASN A 814 4.55 26.87 19.20
N ASN A 815 3.25 26.74 19.44
CA ASN A 815 2.16 27.43 18.72
C ASN A 815 2.21 28.97 18.77
N SER A 816 3.14 29.57 19.52
CA SER A 816 3.26 31.02 19.70
C SER A 816 3.98 31.75 18.55
N GLN A 817 4.67 31.07 17.63
CA GLN A 817 5.47 31.73 16.59
C GLN A 817 4.83 31.81 15.19
N HIS A 818 3.76 31.05 14.88
CA HIS A 818 3.17 31.00 13.53
C HIS A 818 1.68 31.39 13.45
N GLN A 819 1.10 31.99 14.48
CA GLN A 819 -0.21 32.65 14.35
C GLN A 819 -0.20 33.87 13.41
N LEU A 820 0.95 34.23 12.85
CA LEU A 820 1.15 35.38 11.96
C LEU A 820 1.32 35.02 10.47
N GLU A 821 1.38 33.73 10.09
CA GLU A 821 1.68 33.32 8.69
C GLU A 821 0.74 32.26 8.08
N LEU A 822 -0.35 31.90 8.77
CA LEU A 822 -1.52 31.22 8.17
C LEU A 822 -2.66 32.23 8.04
#